data_AF-A0A971GQ53-F1
#
_entry.id   AF-A0A971GQ53-F1
#
_cell.length_a   1.000
_cell.length_b   1.000
_cell.length_c   1.000
_cell.angle_alpha   90.00
_cell.angle_beta   90.00
_cell.angle_gamma   90.00
#
_symmetry.space_group_name_H-M   'P 1'
#
loop_
_entity.id
_entity.type
_entity.pdbx_description
1 polymer ?
#
loop_
_entity_poly.entity_id
_entity_poly.type
_entity_poly.pdbx_seq_one_letter_code
_entity_poly.pdbx_strand_id
1 'polypeptide(L)'
;MKERRIVIMDGNEAAAYVAYAFTEVAAIYPITPSSPMAEKTDVWSAEGKKNLFGQPVKLVEMQSEAGAAGAVHGALETGALATSYTSSQGLLLMLPVMHRISGQRHPGVLHVAARTVGTHAFSIFGDHSDVMNCRGTGFAMLSTSGVQEVMDLAGVAHLAAIKSRVPFLHFFDGFRTSHEISKIEAMEYEELAEMLDREALQAFRDHALNPEEPALRSTVQNPDIYFQVREANNRFYDAVPQIVEGYMDQISARTGRTYKLFNYYGAPDATEVVVAMGSVSGAIRETVDYLNAQGRKVGFVQVHLFRPFSIGRLLDAIPETALRIAVLDRCKEMGSAGEPLYQDVCTAFSQSERCPLIVGGRYGLSSKDTTPAHIGGVYENLRSAKPLNGFTIGIVDDLTHLSLAPDAKIPQGREGVFACKFWGLGSDGTVGANRNTVEIISKHTDFYGQAYFEYDAKKSFGITKSHLRFSKAPIDSSYLVRKADFIACHHQTFLAQYDMVSELLPGGTFLLNCAWTVAELEDRIPGQVKRALAEKQANFYIIDASGIARDLGLGIHANIVLQSAFFRLMSVIPAGEADGYLREAVRETYFTKGDAVVEKNLNAVTRGAEALIKVDIPESWASAPDEIAGASADVPEVIRDLLRPINAQKGDDLPVSAFEGYEDGQVELGLTAYEKRRIAASVPVWNSEACLQCNQCAFVCPHAAIRPYLLHAVEADAAPTDMKLVPAKGKAAVGLFYTLSVSTDDCTGCGSCVSSCPAKQKALAMAPIDRVPPGREAWAYGLGISDKKIFDPFTVKGSQFKEPLLEFSAACAGCGETPYAKLLTQL
;
A
#
# COMPACT_ATOMS: atom_id res chain seq x y z
N MET A 1 30.15 -21.19 -8.40
CA MET A 1 28.93 -20.53 -8.90
C MET A 1 29.33 -19.14 -9.37
N LYS A 2 28.73 -18.63 -10.45
CA LYS A 2 29.01 -17.27 -10.94
C LYS A 2 28.45 -16.29 -9.90
N GLU A 3 29.21 -15.26 -9.54
CA GLU A 3 28.73 -14.20 -8.64
C GLU A 3 27.54 -13.49 -9.30
N ARG A 4 26.38 -13.52 -8.64
CA ARG A 4 25.12 -12.97 -9.19
C ARG A 4 25.05 -11.47 -8.93
N ARG A 5 24.47 -10.74 -9.88
CA ARG A 5 24.26 -9.30 -9.73
C ARG A 5 23.19 -9.05 -8.67
N ILE A 6 23.58 -8.37 -7.61
CA ILE A 6 22.67 -7.91 -6.56
C ILE A 6 21.99 -6.62 -7.02
N VAL A 7 20.68 -6.56 -6.85
CA VAL A 7 19.84 -5.40 -7.19
C VAL A 7 18.85 -5.12 -6.07
N ILE A 8 18.38 -3.89 -5.99
CA ILE A 8 17.41 -3.44 -4.99
C ILE A 8 16.18 -2.99 -5.76
N MET A 9 15.12 -3.79 -5.68
CA MET A 9 13.94 -3.66 -6.53
C MET A 9 12.69 -4.00 -5.70
N ASP A 10 11.53 -3.55 -6.15
CA ASP A 10 10.25 -4.08 -5.67
C ASP A 10 9.74 -5.24 -6.54
N GLY A 11 8.67 -5.90 -6.10
CA GLY A 11 8.08 -7.02 -6.83
C GLY A 11 7.57 -6.64 -8.22
N ASN A 12 7.04 -5.42 -8.40
CA ASN A 12 6.61 -4.95 -9.71
C ASN A 12 7.81 -4.80 -10.67
N GLU A 13 8.89 -4.19 -10.22
CA GLU A 13 10.08 -3.97 -11.04
C GLU A 13 10.76 -5.31 -11.39
N ALA A 14 10.81 -6.25 -10.44
CA ALA A 14 11.30 -7.60 -10.69
C ALA A 14 10.44 -8.35 -11.73
N ALA A 15 9.11 -8.31 -11.60
CA ALA A 15 8.19 -8.94 -12.55
C ALA A 15 8.30 -8.32 -13.95
N ALA A 16 8.34 -6.98 -14.03
CA ALA A 16 8.49 -6.26 -15.28
C ALA A 16 9.82 -6.58 -15.95
N TYR A 17 10.92 -6.61 -15.19
CA TYR A 17 12.26 -6.93 -15.72
C TYR A 17 12.28 -8.30 -16.39
N VAL A 18 11.73 -9.33 -15.73
CA VAL A 18 11.68 -10.67 -16.31
C VAL A 18 10.70 -10.76 -17.47
N ALA A 19 9.51 -10.17 -17.34
CA ALA A 19 8.51 -10.15 -18.42
C ALA A 19 9.05 -9.48 -19.69
N TYR A 20 9.78 -8.37 -19.55
CA TYR A 20 10.37 -7.63 -20.66
C TYR A 20 11.29 -8.51 -21.51
N ALA A 21 12.03 -9.45 -20.90
CA ALA A 21 12.90 -10.37 -21.62
C ALA A 21 12.14 -11.20 -22.69
N PHE A 22 10.96 -11.70 -22.36
CA PHE A 22 10.19 -12.61 -23.22
C PHE A 22 9.15 -11.93 -24.11
N THR A 23 8.93 -10.63 -23.95
CA THR A 23 7.78 -9.93 -24.55
C THR A 23 8.16 -9.23 -25.85
N GLU A 24 7.34 -9.39 -26.89
CA GLU A 24 7.41 -8.59 -28.11
C GLU A 24 6.35 -7.46 -28.07
N VAL A 25 5.15 -7.76 -27.58
CA VAL A 25 4.03 -6.81 -27.43
C VAL A 25 3.48 -6.80 -26.00
N ALA A 26 3.38 -5.63 -25.39
CA ALA A 26 2.69 -5.45 -24.10
C ALA A 26 1.46 -4.57 -24.31
N ALA A 27 0.26 -5.14 -24.22
CA ALA A 27 -0.98 -4.34 -24.25
C ALA A 27 -1.45 -4.11 -22.81
N ILE A 28 -1.62 -2.85 -22.41
CA ILE A 28 -1.77 -2.47 -21.00
C ILE A 28 -2.96 -1.53 -20.79
N TYR A 29 -3.38 -1.44 -19.53
CA TYR A 29 -4.23 -0.37 -19.01
C TYR A 29 -3.84 -0.15 -17.53
N PRO A 30 -3.70 1.10 -17.06
CA PRO A 30 -3.19 1.36 -15.72
C PRO A 30 -4.23 1.01 -14.63
N ILE A 31 -3.84 0.15 -13.70
CA ILE A 31 -4.61 -0.15 -12.49
C ILE A 31 -3.70 -0.46 -11.30
N THR A 32 -3.86 0.27 -10.20
CA THR A 32 -3.14 0.02 -8.94
C THR A 32 -3.43 -1.38 -8.41
N PRO A 33 -2.46 -2.15 -7.87
CA PRO A 33 -1.03 -1.86 -7.73
C PRO A 33 -0.14 -2.35 -8.89
N SER A 34 -0.70 -2.75 -10.04
CA SER A 34 0.08 -3.26 -11.19
C SER A 34 0.67 -2.19 -12.11
N SER A 35 0.17 -0.95 -12.11
CA SER A 35 0.64 0.13 -13.01
C SER A 35 2.17 0.30 -13.07
N PRO A 36 2.94 0.21 -11.96
CA PRO A 36 4.39 0.35 -12.01
C PRO A 36 5.08 -0.66 -12.95
N MET A 37 4.51 -1.85 -13.17
CA MET A 37 5.06 -2.80 -14.15
C MET A 37 5.00 -2.26 -15.59
N ALA A 38 3.86 -1.67 -15.96
CA ALA A 38 3.67 -1.07 -17.28
C ALA A 38 4.57 0.16 -17.45
N GLU A 39 4.64 1.03 -16.44
CA GLU A 39 5.49 2.22 -16.44
C GLU A 39 6.97 1.87 -16.63
N LYS A 40 7.48 0.85 -15.92
CA LYS A 40 8.86 0.39 -16.07
C LYS A 40 9.15 -0.17 -17.46
N THR A 41 8.22 -0.96 -18.00
CA THR A 41 8.32 -1.47 -19.37
C THR A 41 8.33 -0.34 -20.40
N ASP A 42 7.51 0.70 -20.21
CA ASP A 42 7.48 1.86 -21.10
C ASP A 42 8.81 2.63 -21.07
N VAL A 43 9.31 2.95 -19.87
CA VAL A 43 10.60 3.63 -19.68
C VAL A 43 11.74 2.85 -20.33
N TRP A 44 11.85 1.55 -20.07
CA TRP A 44 12.91 0.74 -20.65
C TRP A 44 12.78 0.60 -22.17
N SER A 45 11.57 0.56 -22.71
CA SER A 45 11.36 0.55 -24.16
C SER A 45 11.81 1.85 -24.80
N ALA A 46 11.44 3.00 -24.20
CA ALA A 46 11.88 4.32 -24.65
C ALA A 46 13.41 4.50 -24.57
N GLU A 47 14.06 3.89 -23.58
CA GLU A 47 15.53 3.85 -23.43
C GLU A 47 16.20 2.85 -24.41
N GLY A 48 15.41 2.09 -25.18
CA GLY A 48 15.92 1.14 -26.17
C GLY A 48 16.44 -0.18 -25.59
N LYS A 49 16.08 -0.51 -24.35
CA LYS A 49 16.41 -1.81 -23.73
C LYS A 49 15.92 -2.94 -24.63
N LYS A 50 16.75 -3.96 -24.86
CA LYS A 50 16.42 -5.08 -25.77
C LYS A 50 15.89 -6.27 -24.99
N ASN A 51 14.85 -6.92 -25.53
CA ASN A 51 14.36 -8.22 -25.10
C ASN A 51 15.28 -9.35 -25.65
N LEU A 52 14.92 -10.61 -25.41
CA LEU A 52 15.68 -11.79 -25.88
C LEU A 52 15.74 -11.91 -27.42
N PHE A 53 14.94 -11.12 -28.14
CA PHE A 53 14.86 -11.10 -29.61
C PHE A 53 15.56 -9.88 -30.22
N GLY A 54 16.30 -9.11 -29.41
CA GLY A 54 17.07 -7.95 -29.87
C GLY A 54 16.23 -6.71 -30.18
N GLN A 55 14.98 -6.65 -29.71
CA GLN A 55 14.05 -5.55 -29.97
C GLN A 55 13.56 -4.90 -28.67
N PRO A 56 13.22 -3.59 -28.66
CA PRO A 56 12.45 -3.01 -27.56
C PRO A 56 11.02 -3.57 -27.55
N VAL A 57 10.41 -3.66 -26.37
CA VAL A 57 9.01 -4.12 -26.23
C VAL A 57 8.08 -3.08 -26.86
N LYS A 58 7.15 -3.51 -27.71
CA LYS A 58 6.10 -2.61 -28.20
C LYS A 58 4.97 -2.52 -27.18
N LEU A 59 4.95 -1.44 -26.40
CA LEU A 59 3.89 -1.17 -25.44
C LEU A 59 2.73 -0.41 -26.12
N VAL A 60 1.49 -0.83 -25.83
CA VAL A 60 0.27 -0.20 -26.33
C VAL A 60 -0.73 -0.04 -25.19
N GLU A 61 -1.06 1.20 -24.85
CA GLU A 61 -2.15 1.51 -23.93
C GLU A 61 -3.50 1.38 -24.64
N MET A 62 -4.42 0.63 -24.05
CA MET A 62 -5.77 0.42 -24.57
C MET A 62 -6.78 1.30 -23.83
N GLN A 63 -8.05 1.28 -24.23
CA GLN A 63 -9.12 2.05 -23.57
C GLN A 63 -9.62 1.43 -22.25
N SER A 64 -9.32 0.16 -22.02
CA SER A 64 -9.65 -0.64 -20.81
C SER A 64 -8.87 -1.95 -20.83
N GLU A 65 -8.85 -2.68 -19.71
CA GLU A 65 -8.27 -4.02 -19.62
C GLU A 65 -8.96 -5.04 -20.54
N ALA A 66 -10.26 -4.88 -20.84
CA ALA A 66 -10.92 -5.71 -21.84
C ALA A 66 -10.30 -5.51 -23.23
N GLY A 67 -9.99 -4.26 -23.58
CA GLY A 67 -9.25 -3.92 -24.80
C GLY A 67 -7.82 -4.46 -24.79
N ALA A 68 -7.13 -4.35 -23.65
CA ALA A 68 -5.79 -4.90 -23.45
C ALA A 68 -5.76 -6.42 -23.65
N ALA A 69 -6.69 -7.16 -23.05
CA ALA A 69 -6.78 -8.61 -23.24
C ALA A 69 -7.06 -8.98 -24.70
N GLY A 70 -7.95 -8.24 -25.38
CA GLY A 70 -8.22 -8.43 -26.81
C GLY A 70 -6.99 -8.18 -27.68
N ALA A 71 -6.19 -7.15 -27.37
CA ALA A 71 -4.95 -6.86 -28.07
C ALA A 71 -3.86 -7.91 -27.80
N VAL A 72 -3.72 -8.40 -26.56
CA VAL A 72 -2.85 -9.56 -26.24
C VAL A 72 -3.27 -10.78 -27.05
N HIS A 73 -4.57 -11.09 -27.09
CA HIS A 73 -5.10 -12.20 -27.86
C HIS A 73 -4.78 -12.06 -29.36
N GLY A 74 -5.02 -10.88 -29.94
CA GLY A 74 -4.68 -10.60 -31.33
C GLY A 74 -3.18 -10.73 -31.64
N ALA A 75 -2.31 -10.23 -30.77
CA ALA A 75 -0.86 -10.36 -30.93
C ALA A 75 -0.42 -11.83 -30.93
N LEU A 76 -0.94 -12.64 -29.99
CA LEU A 76 -0.67 -14.07 -29.91
C LEU A 76 -1.19 -14.82 -31.13
N GLU A 77 -2.38 -14.48 -31.63
CA GLU A 77 -2.93 -15.06 -32.87
C GLU A 77 -2.01 -14.83 -34.08
N THR A 78 -1.29 -13.70 -34.11
CA THR A 78 -0.35 -13.33 -35.17
C THR A 78 1.10 -13.76 -34.91
N GLY A 79 1.35 -14.59 -33.88
CA GLY A 79 2.67 -15.19 -33.63
C GLY A 79 3.65 -14.33 -32.83
N ALA A 80 3.21 -13.20 -32.26
CA ALA A 80 4.02 -12.39 -31.36
C ALA A 80 3.80 -12.83 -29.91
N LEU A 81 4.89 -12.98 -29.14
CA LEU A 81 4.76 -13.20 -27.69
C LEU A 81 4.25 -11.93 -27.02
N ALA A 82 3.15 -12.07 -26.28
CA ALA A 82 2.47 -10.94 -25.67
C ALA A 82 2.18 -11.11 -24.18
N THR A 83 2.25 -10.00 -23.46
CA THR A 83 2.00 -9.90 -22.02
C THR A 83 1.03 -8.77 -21.69
N SER A 84 0.49 -8.80 -20.48
CA SER A 84 -0.18 -7.66 -19.85
C SER A 84 0.07 -7.64 -18.35
N TYR A 85 -0.17 -6.47 -17.75
CA TYR A 85 -0.05 -6.22 -16.32
C TYR A 85 -1.42 -5.73 -15.83
N THR A 86 -1.99 -6.40 -14.81
CA THR A 86 -3.33 -6.04 -14.32
C THR A 86 -3.55 -6.43 -12.86
N SER A 87 -4.72 -6.11 -12.31
CA SER A 87 -5.16 -6.42 -10.94
C SER A 87 -6.68 -6.29 -10.82
N SER A 88 -7.31 -6.94 -9.84
CA SER A 88 -8.68 -6.66 -9.38
C SER A 88 -9.70 -6.56 -10.53
N GLN A 89 -10.42 -5.43 -10.61
CA GLN A 89 -11.45 -5.18 -11.63
C GLN A 89 -10.91 -5.33 -13.05
N GLY A 90 -9.67 -4.91 -13.28
CA GLY A 90 -9.02 -5.02 -14.57
C GLY A 90 -8.90 -6.47 -15.03
N LEU A 91 -8.49 -7.36 -14.11
CA LEU A 91 -8.43 -8.79 -14.40
C LEU A 91 -9.81 -9.38 -14.70
N LEU A 92 -10.86 -8.95 -13.99
CA LEU A 92 -12.23 -9.39 -14.26
C LEU A 92 -12.70 -9.00 -15.68
N LEU A 93 -12.30 -7.83 -16.18
CA LEU A 93 -12.59 -7.41 -17.55
C LEU A 93 -11.87 -8.26 -18.61
N MET A 94 -10.79 -8.97 -18.24
CA MET A 94 -10.06 -9.86 -19.14
C MET A 94 -10.67 -11.27 -19.25
N LEU A 95 -11.52 -11.69 -18.31
CA LEU A 95 -12.05 -13.06 -18.20
C LEU A 95 -12.61 -13.64 -19.51
N PRO A 96 -13.46 -12.93 -20.29
CA PRO A 96 -14.01 -13.48 -21.53
C PRO A 96 -12.92 -13.84 -22.55
N VAL A 97 -11.86 -13.03 -22.62
CA VAL A 97 -10.76 -13.23 -23.56
C VAL A 97 -9.78 -14.28 -23.04
N MET A 98 -9.61 -14.41 -21.72
CA MET A 98 -8.79 -15.49 -21.13
C MET A 98 -9.28 -16.88 -21.57
N HIS A 99 -10.60 -17.14 -21.57
CA HIS A 99 -11.15 -18.41 -22.08
C HIS A 99 -10.79 -18.68 -23.55
N ARG A 100 -10.63 -17.63 -24.36
CA ARG A 100 -10.24 -17.72 -25.77
C ARG A 100 -8.77 -18.05 -25.91
N ILE A 101 -7.90 -17.31 -25.20
CA ILE A 101 -6.44 -17.52 -25.21
C ILE A 101 -6.11 -18.95 -24.77
N SER A 102 -6.72 -19.44 -23.69
CA SER A 102 -6.50 -20.80 -23.19
C SER A 102 -7.09 -21.88 -24.11
N GLY A 103 -8.30 -21.66 -24.64
CA GLY A 103 -8.96 -22.60 -25.56
C GLY A 103 -8.22 -22.76 -26.89
N GLN A 104 -7.48 -21.74 -27.33
CA GLN A 104 -6.68 -21.77 -28.54
C GLN A 104 -5.21 -22.13 -28.29
N ARG A 105 -4.82 -22.35 -27.02
CA ARG A 105 -3.47 -22.77 -26.62
C ARG A 105 -2.40 -21.77 -27.07
N HIS A 106 -2.62 -20.52 -26.71
CA HIS A 106 -1.69 -19.42 -26.96
C HIS A 106 -0.78 -19.18 -25.75
N PRO A 107 0.54 -19.01 -25.93
CA PRO A 107 1.52 -18.92 -24.85
C PRO A 107 1.60 -17.49 -24.26
N GLY A 108 0.46 -16.89 -23.94
CA GLY A 108 0.40 -15.58 -23.28
C GLY A 108 0.67 -15.68 -21.78
N VAL A 109 1.30 -14.65 -21.22
CA VAL A 109 1.49 -14.52 -19.76
C VAL A 109 0.86 -13.24 -19.27
N LEU A 110 0.04 -13.32 -18.22
CA LEU A 110 -0.50 -12.17 -17.51
C LEU A 110 0.17 -12.08 -16.15
N HIS A 111 0.75 -10.92 -15.84
CA HIS A 111 1.36 -10.65 -14.53
C HIS A 111 0.38 -9.84 -13.67
N VAL A 112 0.06 -10.38 -12.49
CA VAL A 112 -0.98 -9.82 -11.63
C VAL A 112 -0.42 -9.51 -10.25
N ALA A 113 -0.48 -8.24 -9.88
CA ALA A 113 -0.32 -7.83 -8.49
C ALA A 113 -1.69 -8.00 -7.79
N ALA A 114 -1.94 -9.22 -7.27
CA ALA A 114 -3.25 -9.69 -6.81
C ALA A 114 -3.89 -8.73 -5.79
N ARG A 115 -5.12 -8.30 -6.08
CA ARG A 115 -5.81 -7.20 -5.39
C ARG A 115 -7.29 -7.53 -5.16
N THR A 116 -7.81 -7.07 -4.02
CA THR A 116 -9.23 -7.15 -3.67
C THR A 116 -10.15 -6.71 -4.80
N VAL A 117 -11.12 -7.55 -5.13
CA VAL A 117 -12.28 -7.19 -5.96
C VAL A 117 -13.28 -6.41 -5.10
N GLY A 118 -13.76 -5.28 -5.61
CA GLY A 118 -14.78 -4.45 -4.96
C GLY A 118 -16.07 -5.23 -4.71
N THR A 119 -16.56 -5.17 -3.46
CA THR A 119 -17.78 -5.83 -3.00
C THR A 119 -18.71 -4.81 -2.33
N HIS A 120 -18.82 -4.83 -1.00
CA HIS A 120 -19.46 -3.79 -0.19
C HIS A 120 -18.68 -2.46 -0.24
N ALA A 121 -17.37 -2.54 -0.47
CA ALA A 121 -16.47 -1.40 -0.66
C ALA A 121 -15.41 -1.72 -1.71
N PHE A 122 -14.78 -0.67 -2.26
CA PHE A 122 -13.58 -0.80 -3.07
C PHE A 122 -12.34 -0.86 -2.18
N SER A 123 -11.37 -1.68 -2.57
CA SER A 123 -10.04 -1.66 -1.98
C SER A 123 -8.98 -1.76 -3.08
N ILE A 124 -7.91 -0.98 -2.91
CA ILE A 124 -6.71 -1.08 -3.75
C ILE A 124 -5.73 -2.13 -3.23
N PHE A 125 -5.96 -2.68 -2.04
CA PHE A 125 -5.01 -3.52 -1.33
C PHE A 125 -5.08 -5.00 -1.73
N GLY A 126 -4.08 -5.76 -1.31
CA GLY A 126 -3.80 -7.10 -1.81
C GLY A 126 -4.55 -8.22 -1.13
N ASP A 127 -5.25 -9.02 -1.92
CA ASP A 127 -5.71 -10.37 -1.60
C ASP A 127 -5.87 -11.17 -2.90
N HIS A 128 -6.31 -12.43 -2.84
CA HIS A 128 -6.40 -13.32 -4.01
C HIS A 128 -7.78 -13.37 -4.65
N SER A 129 -8.72 -12.51 -4.25
CA SER A 129 -10.10 -12.57 -4.79
C SER A 129 -10.15 -12.43 -6.31
N ASP A 130 -9.27 -11.63 -6.91
CA ASP A 130 -9.20 -11.45 -8.36
C ASP A 130 -8.70 -12.71 -9.09
N VAL A 131 -7.53 -13.22 -8.70
CA VAL A 131 -6.95 -14.42 -9.33
C VAL A 131 -7.82 -15.67 -9.10
N MET A 132 -8.52 -15.76 -7.97
CA MET A 132 -9.43 -16.87 -7.69
C MET A 132 -10.69 -16.87 -8.57
N ASN A 133 -11.10 -15.70 -9.08
CA ASN A 133 -12.16 -15.61 -10.10
C ASN A 133 -11.68 -16.09 -11.49
N CYS A 134 -10.38 -16.25 -11.71
CA CYS A 134 -9.82 -16.75 -12.97
C CYS A 134 -9.60 -18.27 -13.00
N ARG A 135 -9.78 -18.98 -11.89
CA ARG A 135 -9.38 -20.41 -11.77
C ARG A 135 -10.08 -21.37 -12.74
N GLY A 136 -11.22 -20.97 -13.30
CA GLY A 136 -11.99 -21.73 -14.30
C GLY A 136 -11.66 -21.39 -15.76
N THR A 137 -10.74 -20.45 -16.02
CA THR A 137 -10.46 -19.95 -17.38
C THR A 137 -9.62 -20.91 -18.22
N GLY A 138 -8.91 -21.84 -17.60
CA GLY A 138 -7.88 -22.67 -18.25
C GLY A 138 -6.51 -22.01 -18.32
N PHE A 139 -6.27 -20.89 -17.62
CA PHE A 139 -4.90 -20.43 -17.40
C PHE A 139 -4.22 -21.31 -16.36
N ALA A 140 -2.94 -21.64 -16.59
CA ALA A 140 -2.09 -22.09 -15.50
C ALA A 140 -1.86 -20.93 -14.53
N MET A 141 -1.78 -21.19 -13.23
CA MET A 141 -1.69 -20.15 -12.20
C MET A 141 -0.47 -20.41 -11.32
N LEU A 142 0.49 -19.48 -11.36
CA LEU A 142 1.77 -19.57 -10.67
C LEU A 142 1.92 -18.42 -9.66
N SER A 143 2.04 -18.75 -8.38
CA SER A 143 2.17 -17.81 -7.27
C SER A 143 3.62 -17.67 -6.79
N THR A 144 3.98 -16.45 -6.43
CA THR A 144 5.26 -16.11 -5.78
C THR A 144 5.03 -15.34 -4.48
N SER A 145 5.85 -15.59 -3.46
CA SER A 145 5.65 -15.10 -2.09
C SER A 145 6.55 -13.93 -1.68
N GLY A 146 7.54 -13.57 -2.50
CA GLY A 146 8.48 -12.48 -2.20
C GLY A 146 9.16 -11.96 -3.44
N VAL A 147 9.87 -10.84 -3.31
CA VAL A 147 10.52 -10.15 -4.44
C VAL A 147 11.55 -11.06 -5.14
N GLN A 148 12.31 -11.85 -4.38
CA GLN A 148 13.26 -12.81 -4.95
C GLN A 148 12.56 -13.92 -5.73
N GLU A 149 11.45 -14.46 -5.22
CA GLU A 149 10.68 -15.50 -5.93
C GLU A 149 10.02 -14.94 -7.19
N VAL A 150 9.57 -13.68 -7.18
CA VAL A 150 9.11 -12.98 -8.39
C VAL A 150 10.21 -12.97 -9.45
N MET A 151 11.44 -12.57 -9.08
CA MET A 151 12.58 -12.57 -10.00
C MET A 151 12.90 -13.97 -10.54
N ASP A 152 12.86 -14.99 -9.68
CA ASP A 152 13.26 -16.35 -10.05
C ASP A 152 12.19 -17.08 -10.89
N LEU A 153 10.91 -16.91 -10.56
CA LEU A 153 9.82 -17.75 -11.07
C LEU A 153 8.92 -17.04 -12.09
N ALA A 154 8.97 -15.71 -12.23
CA ALA A 154 8.27 -15.02 -13.32
C ALA A 154 8.68 -15.56 -14.70
N GLY A 155 9.97 -15.91 -14.87
CA GLY A 155 10.49 -16.47 -16.11
C GLY A 155 10.00 -17.90 -16.36
N VAL A 156 9.76 -18.67 -15.30
CA VAL A 156 9.17 -20.02 -15.40
C VAL A 156 7.79 -19.95 -16.04
N ALA A 157 6.98 -18.93 -15.74
CA ALA A 157 5.67 -18.75 -16.38
C ALA A 157 5.79 -18.57 -17.91
N HIS A 158 6.73 -17.76 -18.38
CA HIS A 158 6.97 -17.56 -19.84
C HIS A 158 7.53 -18.81 -20.51
N LEU A 159 8.56 -19.41 -19.91
CA LEU A 159 9.20 -20.61 -20.44
C LEU A 159 8.21 -21.78 -20.52
N ALA A 160 7.43 -22.00 -19.46
CA ALA A 160 6.40 -23.04 -19.42
C ALA A 160 5.24 -22.73 -20.36
N ALA A 161 4.82 -21.47 -20.52
CA ALA A 161 3.76 -21.11 -21.46
C ALA A 161 4.15 -21.45 -22.90
N ILE A 162 5.37 -21.08 -23.30
CA ILE A 162 5.91 -21.38 -24.63
C ILE A 162 5.99 -22.90 -24.86
N LYS A 163 6.55 -23.64 -23.89
CA LYS A 163 6.76 -25.08 -24.03
C LYS A 163 5.47 -25.90 -24.01
N SER A 164 4.51 -25.54 -23.14
CA SER A 164 3.25 -26.28 -22.97
C SER A 164 2.15 -25.84 -23.94
N ARG A 165 2.25 -24.62 -24.49
CA ARG A 165 1.18 -23.90 -25.19
C ARG A 165 -0.05 -23.64 -24.30
N VAL A 166 0.12 -23.62 -22.99
CA VAL A 166 -0.93 -23.22 -22.03
C VAL A 166 -0.58 -21.82 -21.51
N PRO A 167 -1.49 -20.83 -21.54
CA PRO A 167 -1.20 -19.50 -21.02
C PRO A 167 -1.06 -19.50 -19.50
N PHE A 168 -0.28 -18.56 -18.98
CA PHE A 168 0.00 -18.43 -17.54
C PHE A 168 -0.52 -17.13 -16.94
N LEU A 169 -1.07 -17.24 -15.74
CA LEU A 169 -1.34 -16.16 -14.81
C LEU A 169 -0.26 -16.24 -13.72
N HIS A 170 0.76 -15.40 -13.81
CA HIS A 170 1.75 -15.26 -12.77
C HIS A 170 1.32 -14.16 -11.81
N PHE A 171 1.22 -14.47 -10.51
CA PHE A 171 0.71 -13.51 -9.54
C PHE A 171 1.48 -13.51 -8.22
N PHE A 172 1.45 -12.34 -7.59
CA PHE A 172 2.06 -12.04 -6.30
C PHE A 172 1.22 -10.99 -5.58
N ASP A 173 1.38 -10.87 -4.27
CA ASP A 173 0.44 -10.10 -3.46
C ASP A 173 0.57 -8.59 -3.70
N GLY A 174 -0.54 -7.95 -4.04
CA GLY A 174 -0.67 -6.51 -4.22
C GLY A 174 -0.26 -5.75 -2.96
N PHE A 175 0.51 -4.67 -3.14
CA PHE A 175 1.31 -3.97 -2.13
C PHE A 175 2.32 -4.84 -1.39
N ARG A 176 1.90 -5.91 -0.70
CA ARG A 176 2.73 -6.69 0.23
C ARG A 176 3.99 -7.29 -0.41
N THR A 177 3.92 -7.67 -1.69
CA THR A 177 5.07 -8.09 -2.48
C THR A 177 5.37 -7.09 -3.60
N SER A 178 4.33 -6.64 -4.31
CA SER A 178 4.52 -5.74 -5.47
C SER A 178 5.22 -4.42 -5.17
N HIS A 179 5.10 -3.88 -3.95
CA HIS A 179 5.67 -2.60 -3.50
C HIS A 179 6.67 -2.77 -2.34
N GLU A 180 6.93 -4.00 -1.91
CA GLU A 180 8.01 -4.26 -0.95
C GLU A 180 9.32 -4.16 -1.70
N ILE A 181 10.22 -3.30 -1.24
CA ILE A 181 11.58 -3.17 -1.76
C ILE A 181 12.46 -4.15 -1.02
N SER A 182 13.24 -4.93 -1.76
CA SER A 182 14.18 -5.90 -1.17
C SER A 182 15.49 -5.97 -1.96
N LYS A 183 16.57 -6.30 -1.26
CA LYS A 183 17.86 -6.68 -1.85
C LYS A 183 17.77 -8.11 -2.36
N ILE A 184 17.82 -8.28 -3.68
CA ILE A 184 17.65 -9.58 -4.36
C ILE A 184 18.81 -9.87 -5.32
N GLU A 185 18.95 -11.13 -5.70
CA GLU A 185 19.81 -11.58 -6.79
C GLU A 185 19.02 -11.57 -8.10
N ALA A 186 19.51 -10.83 -9.10
CA ALA A 186 18.90 -10.77 -10.43
C ALA A 186 19.14 -12.06 -11.23
N MET A 187 18.18 -12.40 -12.09
CA MET A 187 18.34 -13.37 -13.16
C MET A 187 18.76 -12.65 -14.43
N GLU A 188 19.94 -12.93 -14.99
CA GLU A 188 20.35 -12.22 -16.20
C GLU A 188 19.59 -12.72 -17.45
N TYR A 189 19.42 -11.85 -18.45
CA TYR A 189 18.68 -12.19 -19.67
C TYR A 189 19.33 -13.34 -20.42
N GLU A 190 20.66 -13.47 -20.39
CA GLU A 190 21.38 -14.58 -21.00
C GLU A 190 21.01 -15.92 -20.34
N GLU A 191 20.82 -15.94 -19.02
CA GLU A 191 20.40 -17.15 -18.30
C GLU A 191 18.98 -17.56 -18.72
N LEU A 192 18.07 -16.58 -18.86
CA LEU A 192 16.72 -16.81 -19.37
C LEU A 192 16.73 -17.29 -20.84
N ALA A 193 17.65 -16.76 -21.66
CA ALA A 193 17.81 -17.14 -23.06
C ALA A 193 18.28 -18.59 -23.23
N GLU A 194 19.13 -19.09 -22.33
CA GLU A 194 19.61 -20.48 -22.33
C GLU A 194 18.48 -21.47 -22.06
N MET A 195 17.47 -21.08 -21.28
CA MET A 195 16.33 -21.94 -20.92
C MET A 195 15.20 -21.90 -21.97
N LEU A 196 15.22 -20.93 -22.89
CA LEU A 196 14.18 -20.75 -23.90
C LEU A 196 14.16 -21.92 -24.90
N ASP A 197 13.04 -22.64 -24.93
CA ASP A 197 12.79 -23.70 -25.91
C ASP A 197 12.50 -23.10 -27.29
N ARG A 198 13.54 -22.99 -28.12
CA ARG A 198 13.46 -22.35 -29.44
C ARG A 198 12.62 -23.14 -30.44
N GLU A 199 12.55 -24.45 -30.30
CA GLU A 199 11.71 -25.30 -31.15
C GLU A 199 10.23 -25.08 -30.81
N ALA A 200 9.88 -25.05 -29.52
CA ALA A 200 8.51 -24.73 -29.10
C ALA A 200 8.09 -23.30 -29.52
N LEU A 201 9.01 -22.33 -29.42
CA LEU A 201 8.77 -20.97 -29.90
C LEU A 201 8.54 -20.93 -31.41
N GLN A 202 9.36 -21.64 -32.19
CA GLN A 202 9.18 -21.71 -33.64
C GLN A 202 7.85 -22.39 -33.99
N ALA A 203 7.49 -23.49 -33.31
CA ALA A 203 6.21 -24.16 -33.50
C ALA A 203 5.00 -23.27 -33.20
N PHE A 204 5.10 -22.37 -32.21
CA PHE A 204 4.08 -21.34 -31.97
C PHE A 204 3.94 -20.39 -33.16
N ARG A 205 5.07 -19.89 -33.68
CA ARG A 205 5.12 -18.96 -34.82
C ARG A 205 4.60 -19.59 -36.11
N ASP A 206 4.94 -20.85 -36.36
CA ASP A 206 4.46 -21.61 -37.53
C ASP A 206 2.94 -21.84 -37.48
N HIS A 207 2.31 -21.73 -36.30
CA HIS A 207 0.86 -21.80 -36.13
C HIS A 207 0.19 -20.40 -36.10
N ALA A 208 0.89 -19.31 -36.40
CA ALA A 208 0.29 -17.98 -36.44
C ALA A 208 -0.68 -17.82 -37.61
N LEU A 209 -1.64 -16.89 -37.49
CA LEU A 209 -2.46 -16.46 -38.62
C LEU A 209 -1.59 -15.67 -39.61
N ASN A 210 -1.43 -16.20 -40.81
CA ASN A 210 -0.66 -15.58 -41.90
C ASN A 210 -1.42 -15.75 -43.23
N PRO A 211 -1.61 -14.70 -44.06
CA PRO A 211 -2.27 -14.84 -45.36
C PRO A 211 -1.52 -15.75 -46.36
N GLU A 212 -0.22 -15.97 -46.20
CA GLU A 212 0.57 -16.91 -47.02
C GLU A 212 0.27 -18.38 -46.68
N GLU A 213 -0.10 -18.66 -45.42
CA GLU A 213 -0.53 -19.96 -44.93
C GLU A 213 -1.80 -19.82 -44.07
N PRO A 214 -2.97 -19.56 -44.70
CA PRO A 214 -4.16 -19.17 -43.97
C PRO A 214 -4.77 -20.33 -43.17
N ALA A 215 -5.20 -20.03 -41.95
CA ALA A 215 -5.94 -20.96 -41.09
C ALA A 215 -7.24 -20.33 -40.58
N LEU A 216 -8.30 -21.14 -40.47
CA LEU A 216 -9.55 -20.75 -39.82
C LEU A 216 -9.51 -21.09 -38.34
N ARG A 217 -9.87 -20.14 -37.48
CA ARG A 217 -10.00 -20.32 -36.03
C ARG A 217 -11.36 -19.85 -35.55
N SER A 218 -11.74 -20.31 -34.36
CA SER A 218 -12.92 -19.79 -33.64
C SER A 218 -14.25 -19.99 -34.35
N THR A 219 -14.46 -21.16 -34.94
CA THR A 219 -15.73 -21.51 -35.56
C THR A 219 -16.85 -21.60 -34.51
N VAL A 220 -18.09 -21.40 -34.95
CA VAL A 220 -19.27 -21.77 -34.16
C VAL A 220 -19.49 -23.26 -34.35
N GLN A 221 -19.45 -24.02 -33.25
CA GLN A 221 -19.55 -25.48 -33.27
C GLN A 221 -20.86 -25.94 -32.63
N ASN A 222 -21.48 -26.96 -33.22
CA ASN A 222 -22.64 -27.63 -32.65
C ASN A 222 -22.24 -28.57 -31.49
N PRO A 223 -23.22 -29.08 -30.72
CA PRO A 223 -22.96 -30.06 -29.66
C PRO A 223 -22.34 -31.39 -30.14
N ASP A 224 -22.39 -31.68 -31.44
CA ASP A 224 -21.89 -32.91 -32.04
C ASP A 224 -20.35 -33.04 -31.98
N ILE A 225 -19.61 -31.94 -31.93
CA ILE A 225 -18.13 -31.95 -31.90
C ILE A 225 -17.50 -31.08 -30.79
N TYR A 226 -18.24 -30.11 -30.23
CA TYR A 226 -17.66 -29.14 -29.28
C TYR A 226 -17.00 -29.82 -28.07
N PHE A 227 -17.68 -30.82 -27.49
CA PHE A 227 -17.19 -31.51 -26.30
C PHE A 227 -15.89 -32.27 -26.60
N GLN A 228 -15.83 -33.01 -27.70
CA GLN A 228 -14.65 -33.78 -28.10
C GLN A 228 -13.44 -32.87 -28.38
N VAL A 229 -13.65 -31.73 -29.04
CA VAL A 229 -12.58 -30.75 -29.29
C VAL A 229 -12.09 -30.13 -27.97
N ARG A 230 -12.99 -29.87 -27.01
CA ARG A 230 -12.61 -29.34 -25.70
C ARG A 230 -11.72 -30.34 -24.94
N GLU A 231 -12.13 -31.60 -24.85
CA GLU A 231 -11.37 -32.67 -24.16
C GLU A 231 -10.06 -33.05 -24.87
N ALA A 232 -9.95 -32.83 -26.19
CA ALA A 232 -8.69 -33.04 -26.91
C ALA A 232 -7.53 -32.13 -26.42
N ASN A 233 -7.82 -31.12 -25.59
CA ASN A 233 -6.81 -30.26 -24.97
C ASN A 233 -6.18 -30.87 -23.71
N ASN A 234 -6.77 -31.89 -23.09
CA ASN A 234 -6.36 -32.38 -21.75
C ASN A 234 -4.87 -32.73 -21.67
N ARG A 235 -4.34 -33.43 -22.69
CA ARG A 235 -2.92 -33.83 -22.74
C ARG A 235 -1.92 -32.66 -22.60
N PHE A 236 -2.32 -31.45 -23.00
CA PHE A 236 -1.46 -30.26 -22.87
C PHE A 236 -1.43 -29.77 -21.43
N TYR A 237 -2.55 -29.83 -20.72
CA TYR A 237 -2.67 -29.47 -19.31
C TYR A 237 -2.00 -30.52 -18.41
N ASP A 238 -2.16 -31.81 -18.71
CA ASP A 238 -1.54 -32.91 -17.97
C ASP A 238 0.01 -32.80 -17.94
N ALA A 239 0.60 -32.23 -18.99
CA ALA A 239 2.04 -32.03 -19.10
C ALA A 239 2.56 -30.79 -18.33
N VAL A 240 1.70 -29.82 -18.00
CA VAL A 240 2.13 -28.55 -17.38
C VAL A 240 2.88 -28.75 -16.07
N PRO A 241 2.41 -29.57 -15.10
CA PRO A 241 3.12 -29.77 -13.83
C PRO A 241 4.58 -30.19 -14.02
N GLN A 242 4.83 -31.18 -14.89
CA GLN A 242 6.18 -31.67 -15.17
C GLN A 242 7.05 -30.61 -15.87
N ILE A 243 6.46 -29.85 -16.81
CA ILE A 243 7.17 -28.77 -17.50
C ILE A 243 7.60 -27.66 -16.52
N VAL A 244 6.69 -27.22 -15.66
CA VAL A 244 6.95 -26.19 -14.66
C VAL A 244 8.03 -26.67 -13.68
N GLU A 245 7.91 -27.90 -13.17
CA GLU A 245 8.90 -28.50 -12.27
C GLU A 245 10.28 -28.60 -12.93
N GLY A 246 10.36 -28.98 -14.21
CA GLY A 246 11.62 -29.04 -14.96
C GLY A 246 12.29 -27.68 -15.16
N TYR A 247 11.54 -26.59 -15.25
CA TYR A 247 12.10 -25.24 -15.27
C TYR A 247 12.48 -24.75 -13.87
N MET A 248 11.68 -25.06 -12.84
CA MET A 248 12.03 -24.81 -11.44
C MET A 248 13.34 -25.50 -11.06
N ASP A 249 13.54 -26.76 -11.45
CA ASP A 249 14.78 -27.50 -11.20
C ASP A 249 16.00 -26.84 -11.86
N GLN A 250 15.84 -26.29 -13.08
CA GLN A 250 16.91 -25.55 -13.75
C GLN A 250 17.26 -24.24 -13.04
N ILE A 251 16.25 -23.51 -12.56
CA ILE A 251 16.44 -22.32 -11.73
C ILE A 251 17.14 -22.70 -10.42
N SER A 252 16.70 -23.78 -9.77
CA SER A 252 17.30 -24.27 -8.53
C SER A 252 18.76 -24.67 -8.69
N ALA A 253 19.11 -25.33 -9.79
CA ALA A 253 20.49 -25.68 -10.09
C ALA A 253 21.40 -24.45 -10.29
N ARG A 254 20.85 -23.35 -10.82
CA ARG A 254 21.60 -22.10 -11.08
C ARG A 254 21.72 -21.21 -9.86
N THR A 255 20.66 -21.13 -9.08
CA THR A 255 20.53 -20.18 -7.97
C THR A 255 20.89 -20.79 -6.61
N GLY A 256 20.84 -22.12 -6.49
CA GLY A 256 20.93 -22.81 -5.21
C GLY A 256 19.63 -22.75 -4.38
N ARG A 257 18.59 -22.05 -4.85
CA ARG A 257 17.29 -21.94 -4.19
C ARG A 257 16.35 -23.03 -4.72
N THR A 258 15.88 -23.92 -3.84
CA THR A 258 15.04 -25.05 -4.25
C THR A 258 13.58 -24.64 -4.47
N TYR A 259 13.08 -24.87 -5.68
CA TYR A 259 11.69 -24.63 -6.05
C TYR A 259 11.04 -25.92 -6.53
N LYS A 260 9.78 -26.11 -6.16
CA LYS A 260 8.89 -27.21 -6.53
C LYS A 260 7.49 -26.63 -6.74
N LEU A 261 6.57 -27.45 -7.25
CA LEU A 261 5.17 -27.04 -7.36
C LEU A 261 4.57 -26.73 -5.97
N PHE A 262 4.98 -27.54 -5.00
CA PHE A 262 4.65 -27.44 -3.59
C PHE A 262 5.95 -27.58 -2.78
N ASN A 263 6.36 -26.52 -2.08
CA ASN A 263 7.58 -26.50 -1.28
C ASN A 263 7.25 -26.77 0.19
N TYR A 264 7.81 -27.84 0.76
CA TYR A 264 7.72 -28.11 2.19
C TYR A 264 8.82 -27.40 2.99
N TYR A 265 8.47 -26.90 4.17
CA TYR A 265 9.38 -26.29 5.13
C TYR A 265 8.99 -26.66 6.57
N GLY A 266 9.93 -27.16 7.38
CA GLY A 266 9.70 -27.48 8.79
C GLY A 266 10.22 -28.85 9.18
N ALA A 267 9.70 -29.41 10.28
CA ALA A 267 10.17 -30.67 10.83
C ALA A 267 9.89 -31.84 9.85
N PRO A 268 10.86 -32.72 9.54
CA PRO A 268 10.61 -33.88 8.67
C PRO A 268 9.53 -34.83 9.19
N ASP A 269 9.30 -34.83 10.50
CA ASP A 269 8.31 -35.62 11.21
C ASP A 269 7.14 -34.78 11.74
N ALA A 270 6.79 -33.68 11.04
CA ALA A 270 5.70 -32.79 11.43
C ALA A 270 4.35 -33.51 11.52
N THR A 271 3.65 -33.28 12.63
CA THR A 271 2.29 -33.79 12.86
C THR A 271 1.20 -32.79 12.50
N GLU A 272 1.58 -31.51 12.41
CA GLU A 272 0.71 -30.36 12.16
C GLU A 272 1.29 -29.57 10.98
N VAL A 273 0.51 -29.39 9.92
CA VAL A 273 0.97 -28.72 8.70
C VAL A 273 0.04 -27.58 8.30
N VAL A 274 0.59 -26.44 7.93
CA VAL A 274 -0.14 -25.35 7.27
C VAL A 274 0.09 -25.42 5.75
N VAL A 275 -0.95 -25.24 4.95
CA VAL A 275 -0.85 -25.09 3.48
C VAL A 275 -1.32 -23.69 3.11
N ALA A 276 -0.48 -22.91 2.41
CA ALA A 276 -0.83 -21.55 2.02
C ALA A 276 -0.11 -21.12 0.73
N MET A 277 -0.49 -19.95 0.23
CA MET A 277 0.03 -19.36 -1.00
C MET A 277 0.29 -17.87 -0.83
N GLY A 278 1.23 -17.31 -1.60
CA GLY A 278 1.59 -15.90 -1.57
C GLY A 278 2.46 -15.52 -0.36
N SER A 279 2.49 -14.23 -0.03
CA SER A 279 3.49 -13.63 0.87
C SER A 279 3.44 -14.09 2.32
N VAL A 280 2.34 -14.70 2.76
CA VAL A 280 2.21 -15.22 4.14
C VAL A 280 3.28 -16.28 4.48
N SER A 281 3.91 -16.88 3.46
CA SER A 281 5.05 -17.79 3.60
C SER A 281 6.09 -17.30 4.59
N GLY A 282 6.43 -16.01 4.56
CA GLY A 282 7.39 -15.39 5.47
C GLY A 282 7.01 -15.53 6.95
N ALA A 283 5.82 -15.04 7.31
CA ALA A 283 5.28 -15.14 8.67
C ALA A 283 5.11 -16.60 9.13
N ILE A 284 4.74 -17.52 8.23
CA ILE A 284 4.60 -18.93 8.55
C ILE A 284 5.96 -19.58 8.82
N ARG A 285 6.98 -19.32 7.99
CA ARG A 285 8.33 -19.87 8.19
C ARG A 285 8.93 -19.41 9.52
N GLU A 286 8.80 -18.12 9.85
CA GLU A 286 9.25 -17.59 11.15
C GLU A 286 8.52 -18.25 12.33
N THR A 287 7.21 -18.51 12.19
CA THR A 287 6.42 -19.22 13.19
C THR A 287 6.85 -20.68 13.34
N VAL A 288 7.09 -21.37 12.22
CA VAL A 288 7.55 -22.77 12.18
C VAL A 288 8.92 -22.88 12.85
N ASP A 289 9.86 -21.97 12.55
CA ASP A 289 11.17 -21.89 13.19
C ASP A 289 11.03 -21.79 14.72
N TYR A 290 10.23 -20.84 15.19
CA TYR A 290 10.02 -20.60 16.62
C TYR A 290 9.41 -21.83 17.33
N LEU A 291 8.35 -22.40 16.76
CA LEU A 291 7.64 -23.54 17.36
C LEU A 291 8.49 -24.82 17.35
N ASN A 292 9.23 -25.09 16.27
CA ASN A 292 10.14 -26.23 16.20
C ASN A 292 11.33 -26.09 17.15
N ALA A 293 11.85 -24.87 17.35
CA ALA A 293 12.88 -24.60 18.37
C ALA A 293 12.38 -24.90 19.80
N GLN A 294 11.07 -24.87 20.03
CA GLN A 294 10.43 -25.29 21.29
C GLN A 294 10.09 -26.79 21.35
N GLY A 295 10.53 -27.57 20.37
CA GLY A 295 10.30 -29.02 20.30
C GLY A 295 8.93 -29.43 19.77
N ARG A 296 8.14 -28.50 19.21
CA ARG A 296 6.96 -28.89 18.41
C ARG A 296 7.39 -29.52 17.10
N LYS A 297 6.46 -30.22 16.45
CA LYS A 297 6.65 -30.87 15.16
C LYS A 297 5.70 -30.26 14.14
N VAL A 298 6.03 -29.06 13.69
CA VAL A 298 5.19 -28.28 12.76
C VAL A 298 5.88 -28.09 11.41
N GLY A 299 5.05 -27.97 10.37
CA GLY A 299 5.49 -27.81 8.99
C GLY A 299 4.58 -26.92 8.15
N PHE A 300 5.09 -26.48 7.02
CA PHE A 300 4.43 -25.57 6.10
C PHE A 300 4.62 -26.06 4.67
N VAL A 301 3.55 -26.03 3.86
CA VAL A 301 3.60 -26.22 2.42
C VAL A 301 3.21 -24.92 1.73
N GLN A 302 4.16 -24.38 0.99
CA GLN A 302 3.96 -23.26 0.09
C GLN A 302 3.51 -23.77 -1.29
N VAL A 303 2.39 -23.25 -1.77
CA VAL A 303 1.88 -23.55 -3.12
C VAL A 303 2.46 -22.54 -4.11
N HIS A 304 3.21 -23.03 -5.11
CA HIS A 304 3.63 -22.22 -6.25
C HIS A 304 2.68 -22.44 -7.43
N LEU A 305 2.52 -23.67 -7.91
CA LEU A 305 1.62 -23.97 -9.03
C LEU A 305 0.22 -24.32 -8.50
N PHE A 306 -0.68 -23.35 -8.49
CA PHE A 306 -2.07 -23.54 -8.09
C PHE A 306 -2.91 -24.20 -9.20
N ARG A 307 -2.63 -23.89 -10.47
CA ARG A 307 -3.29 -24.52 -11.62
C ARG A 307 -2.29 -24.87 -12.71
N PRO A 308 -2.36 -26.07 -13.32
CA PRO A 308 -3.15 -27.23 -12.89
C PRO A 308 -2.72 -27.74 -11.49
N PHE A 309 -3.69 -28.19 -10.69
CA PHE A 309 -3.43 -28.62 -9.31
C PHE A 309 -2.96 -30.07 -9.30
N SER A 310 -1.66 -30.30 -9.05
CA SER A 310 -1.08 -31.64 -9.08
C SER A 310 -1.25 -32.36 -7.74
N ILE A 311 -2.30 -33.18 -7.64
CA ILE A 311 -2.66 -33.93 -6.41
C ILE A 311 -1.50 -34.77 -5.88
N GLY A 312 -0.87 -35.58 -6.75
CA GLY A 312 0.24 -36.44 -6.34
C GLY A 312 1.41 -35.65 -5.76
N ARG A 313 1.81 -34.55 -6.42
CA ARG A 313 2.91 -33.69 -5.95
C ARG A 313 2.60 -32.97 -4.64
N LEU A 314 1.34 -32.62 -4.38
CA LEU A 314 0.94 -32.08 -3.08
C LEU A 314 1.07 -33.13 -1.98
N LEU A 315 0.53 -34.34 -2.20
CA LEU A 315 0.58 -35.42 -1.21
C LEU A 315 2.02 -35.81 -0.89
N ASP A 316 2.90 -35.88 -1.92
CA ASP A 316 4.34 -36.13 -1.77
C ASP A 316 5.05 -35.05 -0.93
N ALA A 317 4.62 -33.79 -1.04
CA ALA A 317 5.21 -32.68 -0.30
C ALA A 317 4.80 -32.65 1.18
N ILE A 318 3.63 -33.19 1.55
CA ILE A 318 3.15 -33.21 2.93
C ILE A 318 3.66 -34.47 3.62
N PRO A 319 4.43 -34.38 4.74
CA PRO A 319 4.94 -35.54 5.46
C PRO A 319 3.84 -36.57 5.80
N GLU A 320 4.16 -37.85 5.67
CA GLU A 320 3.25 -38.96 6.02
C GLU A 320 2.81 -38.94 7.50
N THR A 321 3.61 -38.29 8.35
CA THR A 321 3.34 -38.09 9.78
C THR A 321 2.32 -36.98 10.07
N ALA A 322 1.92 -36.19 9.07
CA ALA A 322 0.97 -35.10 9.23
C ALA A 322 -0.43 -35.66 9.53
N LEU A 323 -0.95 -35.35 10.72
CA LEU A 323 -2.27 -35.79 11.19
C LEU A 323 -3.31 -34.67 11.14
N ARG A 324 -2.85 -33.41 11.09
CA ARG A 324 -3.70 -32.22 11.14
C ARG A 324 -3.18 -31.16 10.19
N ILE A 325 -4.06 -30.63 9.34
CA ILE A 325 -3.73 -29.69 8.29
C ILE A 325 -4.64 -28.47 8.39
N ALA A 326 -4.05 -27.28 8.40
CA ALA A 326 -4.78 -26.03 8.20
C ALA A 326 -4.48 -25.47 6.81
N VAL A 327 -5.51 -25.10 6.06
CA VAL A 327 -5.38 -24.47 4.75
C VAL A 327 -5.78 -23.00 4.86
N LEU A 328 -4.89 -22.11 4.43
CA LEU A 328 -5.10 -20.67 4.53
C LEU A 328 -5.37 -20.05 3.15
N ASP A 329 -6.57 -19.50 2.99
CA ASP A 329 -7.00 -18.81 1.79
C ASP A 329 -7.01 -17.29 2.00
N ARG A 330 -6.42 -16.57 1.03
CA ARG A 330 -6.41 -15.10 1.03
C ARG A 330 -7.57 -14.54 0.21
N CYS A 331 -8.76 -15.12 0.33
CA CYS A 331 -9.98 -14.65 -0.33
C CYS A 331 -11.23 -15.04 0.48
N LYS A 332 -12.41 -14.58 0.07
CA LYS A 332 -13.69 -14.98 0.66
C LYS A 332 -14.69 -15.26 -0.45
N GLU A 333 -15.21 -16.47 -0.50
CA GLU A 333 -16.33 -16.84 -1.38
C GLU A 333 -17.62 -16.92 -0.54
N MET A 334 -18.50 -15.92 -0.67
CA MET A 334 -19.73 -15.88 0.11
C MET A 334 -20.67 -17.03 -0.28
N GLY A 335 -21.06 -17.85 0.71
CA GLY A 335 -21.98 -18.98 0.51
C GLY A 335 -21.33 -20.26 -0.02
N SER A 336 -20.01 -20.30 -0.21
CA SER A 336 -19.32 -21.52 -0.63
C SER A 336 -19.20 -22.55 0.52
N ALA A 337 -18.91 -23.80 0.17
CA ALA A 337 -18.58 -24.85 1.14
C ALA A 337 -17.19 -24.67 1.79
N GLY A 338 -16.43 -23.66 1.38
CA GLY A 338 -15.06 -23.36 1.79
C GLY A 338 -14.31 -22.63 0.67
N GLU A 339 -13.17 -22.04 0.99
CA GLU A 339 -12.38 -21.29 0.01
C GLU A 339 -11.61 -22.20 -0.99
N PRO A 340 -11.15 -21.67 -2.13
CA PRO A 340 -10.64 -22.49 -3.24
C PRO A 340 -9.49 -23.43 -2.89
N LEU A 341 -8.45 -22.95 -2.20
CA LEU A 341 -7.29 -23.79 -1.87
C LEU A 341 -7.69 -24.87 -0.85
N TYR A 342 -8.48 -24.51 0.15
CA TYR A 342 -9.06 -25.48 1.09
C TYR A 342 -9.83 -26.61 0.37
N GLN A 343 -10.69 -26.27 -0.60
CA GLN A 343 -11.45 -27.27 -1.35
C GLN A 343 -10.55 -28.18 -2.20
N ASP A 344 -9.50 -27.66 -2.83
CA ASP A 344 -8.56 -28.46 -3.62
C ASP A 344 -7.75 -29.42 -2.73
N VAL A 345 -7.32 -28.98 -1.55
CA VAL A 345 -6.61 -29.83 -0.57
C VAL A 345 -7.54 -30.92 -0.04
N CYS A 346 -8.79 -30.60 0.29
CA CYS A 346 -9.79 -31.60 0.69
C CYS A 346 -10.00 -32.64 -0.42
N THR A 347 -10.10 -32.18 -1.67
CA THR A 347 -10.25 -33.05 -2.84
C THR A 347 -9.04 -33.97 -3.01
N ALA A 348 -7.82 -33.45 -2.84
CA ALA A 348 -6.59 -34.24 -2.92
C ALA A 348 -6.55 -35.38 -1.89
N PHE A 349 -6.89 -35.10 -0.63
CA PHE A 349 -6.92 -36.12 0.42
C PHE A 349 -8.10 -37.09 0.29
N SER A 350 -9.22 -36.68 -0.31
CA SER A 350 -10.32 -37.61 -0.62
C SER A 350 -9.94 -38.71 -1.61
N GLN A 351 -8.86 -38.50 -2.38
CA GLN A 351 -8.28 -39.48 -3.32
C GLN A 351 -7.08 -40.23 -2.73
N SER A 352 -6.77 -40.02 -1.45
CA SER A 352 -5.67 -40.67 -0.72
C SER A 352 -6.22 -41.64 0.33
N GLU A 353 -5.41 -42.62 0.74
CA GLU A 353 -5.69 -43.43 1.93
C GLU A 353 -5.39 -42.66 3.24
N ARG A 354 -4.69 -41.53 3.15
CA ARG A 354 -4.40 -40.64 4.29
C ARG A 354 -5.65 -39.86 4.66
N CYS A 355 -6.04 -39.91 5.93
CA CYS A 355 -7.20 -39.19 6.46
C CYS A 355 -6.81 -38.21 7.58
N PRO A 356 -5.98 -37.19 7.32
CA PRO A 356 -5.71 -36.15 8.31
C PRO A 356 -6.98 -35.33 8.58
N LEU A 357 -7.05 -34.71 9.75
CA LEU A 357 -8.03 -33.65 10.00
C LEU A 357 -7.65 -32.41 9.17
N ILE A 358 -8.56 -31.89 8.36
CA ILE A 358 -8.32 -30.69 7.53
C ILE A 358 -9.29 -29.60 7.96
N VAL A 359 -8.76 -28.41 8.23
CA VAL A 359 -9.54 -27.19 8.49
C VAL A 359 -9.10 -26.07 7.55
N GLY A 360 -10.04 -25.24 7.12
CA GLY A 360 -9.82 -24.05 6.30
C GLY A 360 -9.94 -22.77 7.11
N GLY A 361 -9.18 -21.75 6.75
CA GLY A 361 -9.28 -20.43 7.35
C GLY A 361 -8.92 -19.31 6.38
N ARG A 362 -9.43 -18.12 6.67
CA ARG A 362 -9.20 -16.91 5.87
C ARG A 362 -8.24 -15.95 6.57
N TYR A 363 -7.43 -15.27 5.78
CA TYR A 363 -6.50 -14.27 6.27
C TYR A 363 -6.29 -13.14 5.27
N GLY A 364 -5.69 -12.03 5.72
CA GLY A 364 -5.01 -11.08 4.83
C GLY A 364 -5.86 -10.39 3.76
N LEU A 365 -7.19 -10.40 3.90
CA LEU A 365 -8.10 -9.72 2.97
C LEU A 365 -7.78 -8.23 2.94
N SER A 366 -7.70 -7.64 1.74
CA SER A 366 -7.36 -6.23 1.56
C SER A 366 -6.10 -5.80 2.33
N SER A 367 -5.02 -6.60 2.24
CA SER A 367 -3.75 -6.41 2.97
C SER A 367 -3.85 -6.33 4.49
N LYS A 368 -4.90 -6.90 5.12
CA LYS A 368 -4.94 -7.04 6.58
C LYS A 368 -3.65 -7.70 7.09
N ASP A 369 -2.98 -7.05 8.05
CA ASP A 369 -1.67 -7.49 8.52
C ASP A 369 -1.75 -8.88 9.16
N THR A 370 -0.89 -9.80 8.70
CA THR A 370 -0.86 -11.19 9.16
C THR A 370 0.51 -11.50 9.74
N THR A 371 0.60 -11.55 11.06
CA THR A 371 1.85 -11.66 11.81
C THR A 371 2.16 -13.11 12.20
N PRO A 372 3.39 -13.41 12.63
CA PRO A 372 3.72 -14.73 13.20
C PRO A 372 2.80 -15.13 14.37
N ALA A 373 2.36 -14.18 15.20
CA ALA A 373 1.43 -14.45 16.29
C ALA A 373 0.05 -14.93 15.78
N HIS A 374 -0.46 -14.36 14.68
CA HIS A 374 -1.69 -14.84 14.05
C HIS A 374 -1.54 -16.28 13.53
N ILE A 375 -0.39 -16.60 12.93
CA ILE A 375 -0.10 -17.97 12.48
C ILE A 375 0.06 -18.93 13.67
N GLY A 376 0.65 -18.48 14.78
CA GLY A 376 0.69 -19.24 16.03
C GLY A 376 -0.71 -19.65 16.49
N GLY A 377 -1.69 -18.75 16.41
CA GLY A 377 -3.10 -19.05 16.67
C GLY A 377 -3.66 -20.18 15.80
N VAL A 378 -3.22 -20.31 14.54
CA VAL A 378 -3.60 -21.41 13.63
C VAL A 378 -3.05 -22.75 14.13
N TYR A 379 -1.78 -22.78 14.53
CA TYR A 379 -1.17 -23.99 15.09
C TYR A 379 -1.75 -24.37 16.46
N GLU A 380 -2.17 -23.41 17.27
CA GLU A 380 -2.92 -23.68 18.51
C GLU A 380 -4.32 -24.24 18.20
N ASN A 381 -5.00 -23.71 17.19
CA ASN A 381 -6.28 -24.25 16.73
C ASN A 381 -6.14 -25.71 16.27
N LEU A 382 -5.12 -26.03 15.46
CA LEU A 382 -4.83 -27.41 15.04
C LEU A 382 -4.58 -28.34 16.23
N ARG A 383 -3.90 -27.87 17.28
CA ARG A 383 -3.62 -28.67 18.47
C ARG A 383 -4.85 -28.91 19.34
N SER A 384 -5.88 -28.07 19.23
CA SER A 384 -7.08 -28.16 20.05
C SER A 384 -7.83 -29.49 19.82
N ALA A 385 -8.62 -29.91 20.82
CA ALA A 385 -9.40 -31.15 20.72
C ALA A 385 -10.50 -31.08 19.64
N LYS A 386 -10.99 -29.87 19.33
CA LYS A 386 -12.00 -29.60 18.30
C LYS A 386 -11.57 -28.37 17.51
N PRO A 387 -10.64 -28.52 16.54
CA PRO A 387 -10.18 -27.40 15.73
C PRO A 387 -11.36 -26.74 15.01
N LEU A 388 -11.44 -25.43 15.12
CA LEU A 388 -12.43 -24.61 14.42
C LEU A 388 -12.13 -24.66 12.92
N ASN A 389 -13.16 -24.95 12.12
CA ASN A 389 -13.11 -24.90 10.67
C ASN A 389 -13.80 -23.62 10.17
N GLY A 390 -13.38 -23.11 9.01
CA GLY A 390 -13.91 -21.87 8.44
C GLY A 390 -13.51 -20.63 9.24
N PHE A 391 -12.40 -20.67 9.95
CA PHE A 391 -11.96 -19.62 10.87
C PHE A 391 -11.42 -18.38 10.14
N THR A 392 -11.18 -17.30 10.88
CA THR A 392 -10.46 -16.10 10.41
C THR A 392 -9.28 -15.78 11.33
N ILE A 393 -8.27 -15.09 10.82
CA ILE A 393 -7.17 -14.52 11.62
C ILE A 393 -6.93 -13.05 11.26
N GLY A 394 -6.43 -12.27 12.23
CA GLY A 394 -6.12 -10.85 12.05
C GLY A 394 -7.30 -9.89 12.23
N ILE A 395 -8.45 -10.39 12.73
CA ILE A 395 -9.62 -9.61 13.11
C ILE A 395 -10.21 -10.15 14.42
N VAL A 396 -11.09 -9.38 15.06
CA VAL A 396 -11.94 -9.86 16.16
C VAL A 396 -13.36 -10.02 15.62
N ASP A 397 -13.77 -11.27 15.42
CA ASP A 397 -15.14 -11.63 15.04
C ASP A 397 -15.93 -12.07 16.27
N ASP A 398 -16.57 -11.10 16.90
CA ASP A 398 -17.44 -11.26 18.06
C ASP A 398 -18.91 -11.52 17.71
N LEU A 399 -19.25 -11.61 16.42
CA LEU A 399 -20.60 -11.96 15.96
C LEU A 399 -20.72 -13.43 15.59
N THR A 400 -19.85 -13.91 14.70
CA THR A 400 -19.88 -15.32 14.25
C THR A 400 -18.86 -16.20 14.95
N HIS A 401 -18.00 -15.60 15.79
CA HIS A 401 -17.02 -16.29 16.62
C HIS A 401 -16.05 -17.17 15.81
N LEU A 402 -15.74 -16.76 14.58
CA LEU A 402 -14.83 -17.48 13.69
C LEU A 402 -13.37 -17.05 13.84
N SER A 403 -13.09 -15.92 14.50
CA SER A 403 -11.71 -15.42 14.66
C SER A 403 -10.91 -16.20 15.70
N LEU A 404 -9.71 -16.63 15.33
CA LEU A 404 -8.75 -17.21 16.27
C LEU A 404 -7.95 -16.11 16.97
N ALA A 405 -7.68 -16.29 18.26
CA ALA A 405 -6.79 -15.42 19.01
C ALA A 405 -5.32 -15.60 18.56
N PRO A 406 -4.52 -14.53 18.48
CA PRO A 406 -3.08 -14.64 18.24
C PRO A 406 -2.35 -15.33 19.41
N ASP A 407 -1.29 -16.08 19.11
CA ASP A 407 -0.36 -16.55 20.15
C ASP A 407 0.65 -15.44 20.49
N ALA A 408 0.34 -14.70 21.55
CA ALA A 408 1.17 -13.59 22.02
C ALA A 408 2.57 -13.98 22.52
N LYS A 409 2.87 -15.28 22.66
CA LYS A 409 4.22 -15.76 23.04
C LYS A 409 5.20 -15.70 21.87
N ILE A 410 4.71 -15.70 20.64
CA ILE A 410 5.56 -15.63 19.45
C ILE A 410 6.04 -14.19 19.26
N PRO A 411 7.37 -13.95 19.20
CA PRO A 411 7.91 -12.62 19.01
C PRO A 411 7.52 -12.07 17.64
N GLN A 412 7.31 -10.74 17.56
CA GLN A 412 7.10 -10.04 16.30
C GLN A 412 8.44 -9.51 15.79
N GLY A 413 9.12 -10.31 14.97
CA GLY A 413 10.46 -10.05 14.46
C GLY A 413 11.40 -11.22 14.71
N ARG A 414 12.57 -11.18 14.07
CA ARG A 414 13.64 -12.18 14.23
C ARG A 414 14.83 -11.56 14.94
N GLU A 415 15.51 -12.35 15.76
CA GLU A 415 16.76 -11.91 16.39
C GLU A 415 17.79 -11.51 15.32
N GLY A 416 18.53 -10.43 15.57
CA GLY A 416 19.52 -9.89 14.62
C GLY A 416 18.96 -9.03 13.49
N VAL A 417 17.64 -8.78 13.46
CA VAL A 417 17.00 -7.84 12.53
C VAL A 417 16.82 -6.49 13.22
N PHE A 418 17.41 -5.43 12.66
CA PHE A 418 17.18 -4.06 13.10
C PHE A 418 15.96 -3.49 12.38
N ALA A 419 14.92 -3.12 13.13
CA ALA A 419 13.64 -2.67 12.59
C ALA A 419 13.39 -1.18 12.89
N CYS A 420 13.01 -0.42 11.85
CA CYS A 420 12.74 1.01 11.94
C CYS A 420 11.33 1.35 11.49
N LYS A 421 10.74 2.38 12.10
CA LYS A 421 9.46 2.95 11.67
C LYS A 421 9.53 4.47 11.55
N PHE A 422 9.08 5.01 10.42
CA PHE A 422 9.10 6.45 10.16
C PHE A 422 7.68 6.95 9.87
N TRP A 423 7.26 7.95 10.63
CA TRP A 423 5.96 8.59 10.53
C TRP A 423 6.12 9.93 9.83
N GLY A 424 5.69 10.00 8.57
CA GLY A 424 5.80 11.18 7.71
C GLY A 424 4.46 11.66 7.20
N LEU A 425 4.43 12.89 6.70
CA LEU A 425 3.27 13.48 6.05
C LEU A 425 3.36 13.26 4.53
N GLY A 426 2.25 12.93 3.88
CA GLY A 426 2.21 12.79 2.42
C GLY A 426 2.79 14.01 1.72
N SER A 427 3.77 13.77 0.84
CA SER A 427 4.56 14.77 0.10
C SER A 427 5.68 15.48 0.87
N ASP A 428 6.05 15.05 2.07
CA ASP A 428 7.19 15.61 2.82
C ASP A 428 8.57 15.04 2.40
N GLY A 429 8.58 13.99 1.58
CA GLY A 429 9.79 13.32 1.07
C GLY A 429 10.30 12.15 1.93
N THR A 430 9.60 11.79 3.02
CA THR A 430 9.98 10.69 3.94
C THR A 430 10.11 9.34 3.22
N VAL A 431 9.10 8.95 2.44
CA VAL A 431 9.09 7.68 1.69
C VAL A 431 10.26 7.61 0.71
N GLY A 432 10.52 8.68 -0.03
CA GLY A 432 11.63 8.73 -1.00
C GLY A 432 13.00 8.63 -0.32
N ALA A 433 13.18 9.32 0.81
CA ALA A 433 14.40 9.21 1.62
C ALA A 433 14.58 7.79 2.17
N ASN A 434 13.52 7.15 2.66
CA ASN A 434 13.59 5.79 3.20
C ASN A 434 13.89 4.74 2.13
N ARG A 435 13.34 4.88 0.92
CA ARG A 435 13.75 4.07 -0.23
C ARG A 435 15.25 4.21 -0.48
N ASN A 436 15.74 5.45 -0.57
CA ASN A 436 17.15 5.73 -0.80
C ASN A 436 18.04 5.21 0.35
N THR A 437 17.58 5.26 1.59
CA THR A 437 18.27 4.69 2.75
C THR A 437 18.47 3.19 2.61
N VAL A 438 17.42 2.45 2.22
CA VAL A 438 17.54 1.00 1.95
C VAL A 438 18.50 0.74 0.80
N GLU A 439 18.44 1.56 -0.25
CA GLU A 439 19.34 1.44 -1.40
C GLU A 439 20.81 1.64 -0.99
N ILE A 440 21.12 2.71 -0.25
CA ILE A 440 22.48 3.02 0.24
C ILE A 440 23.01 1.88 1.09
N ILE A 441 22.26 1.47 2.12
CA ILE A 441 22.72 0.44 3.06
C ILE A 441 22.96 -0.87 2.32
N SER A 442 22.02 -1.27 1.46
CA SER A 442 22.10 -2.54 0.73
C SER A 442 23.19 -2.56 -0.34
N LYS A 443 23.51 -1.42 -0.95
CA LYS A 443 24.56 -1.27 -1.98
C LYS A 443 25.97 -1.25 -1.39
N HIS A 444 26.15 -0.58 -0.25
CA HIS A 444 27.48 -0.34 0.31
C HIS A 444 27.85 -1.29 1.47
N THR A 445 26.93 -2.17 1.89
CA THR A 445 27.16 -3.12 2.98
C THR A 445 26.63 -4.52 2.66
N ASP A 446 27.02 -5.50 3.48
CA ASP A 446 26.52 -6.88 3.40
C ASP A 446 25.11 -7.06 3.98
N PHE A 447 24.48 -6.00 4.49
CA PHE A 447 23.12 -6.07 4.99
C PHE A 447 22.12 -6.27 3.84
N TYR A 448 21.12 -7.11 4.07
CA TYR A 448 19.85 -7.12 3.38
C TYR A 448 18.99 -5.99 3.94
N GLY A 449 18.51 -5.11 3.07
CA GLY A 449 17.52 -4.11 3.41
C GLY A 449 16.15 -4.48 2.83
N GLN A 450 15.12 -4.30 3.64
CA GLN A 450 13.72 -4.41 3.24
C GLN A 450 13.01 -3.08 3.56
N ALA A 451 12.16 -2.60 2.65
CA ALA A 451 11.25 -1.49 2.92
C ALA A 451 9.82 -1.79 2.48
N TYR A 452 8.86 -1.40 3.31
CA TYR A 452 7.44 -1.39 3.00
C TYR A 452 6.82 -0.06 3.44
N PHE A 453 5.92 0.49 2.63
CA PHE A 453 5.33 1.80 2.88
C PHE A 453 3.81 1.67 2.98
N GLU A 454 3.26 2.04 4.14
CA GLU A 454 1.82 2.23 4.32
C GLU A 454 1.47 3.66 3.92
N TYR A 455 0.50 3.79 3.03
CA TYR A 455 -0.07 5.07 2.61
C TYR A 455 -1.51 5.19 3.11
N ASP A 456 -1.90 6.41 3.45
CA ASP A 456 -3.29 6.79 3.65
C ASP A 456 -4.07 6.77 2.31
N ALA A 457 -5.38 6.53 2.37
CA ALA A 457 -6.27 6.71 1.22
C ALA A 457 -6.40 8.20 0.80
N LYS A 458 -6.05 9.13 1.69
CA LYS A 458 -6.03 10.58 1.41
C LYS A 458 -4.87 10.92 0.45
N LYS A 459 -5.20 11.43 -0.75
CA LYS A 459 -4.25 11.73 -1.85
C LYS A 459 -3.11 12.70 -1.48
N SER A 460 -3.32 13.62 -0.54
CA SER A 460 -2.29 14.55 -0.06
C SER A 460 -2.46 14.83 1.42
N PHE A 461 -1.34 15.04 2.11
CA PHE A 461 -1.30 15.27 3.56
C PHE A 461 -1.96 14.14 4.38
N GLY A 462 -2.06 12.95 3.80
CA GLY A 462 -2.33 11.73 4.53
C GLY A 462 -1.10 11.30 5.32
N ILE A 463 -1.29 10.40 6.27
CA ILE A 463 -0.18 9.82 7.02
C ILE A 463 0.59 8.82 6.14
N THR A 464 1.91 8.75 6.32
CA THR A 464 2.75 7.71 5.71
C THR A 464 3.55 7.03 6.81
N LYS A 465 3.53 5.69 6.83
CA LYS A 465 4.33 4.89 7.75
C LYS A 465 5.31 4.05 6.94
N SER A 466 6.59 4.33 7.07
CA SER A 466 7.64 3.54 6.42
C SER A 466 8.17 2.50 7.40
N HIS A 467 8.23 1.25 6.97
CA HIS A 467 8.73 0.10 7.72
C HIS A 467 10.00 -0.38 7.07
N LEU A 468 11.12 -0.29 7.79
CA LEU A 468 12.42 -0.72 7.27
C LEU A 468 12.97 -1.82 8.16
N ARG A 469 13.63 -2.79 7.54
CA ARG A 469 14.37 -3.83 8.25
C ARG A 469 15.75 -4.00 7.64
N PHE A 470 16.74 -4.21 8.49
CA PHE A 470 18.11 -4.48 8.09
C PHE A 470 18.63 -5.71 8.83
N SER A 471 19.23 -6.64 8.08
CA SER A 471 19.77 -7.88 8.64
C SER A 471 20.96 -8.38 7.83
N LYS A 472 21.87 -9.13 8.44
CA LYS A 472 22.92 -9.86 7.70
C LYS A 472 22.40 -11.12 7.02
N ALA A 473 21.23 -11.60 7.42
CA ALA A 473 20.53 -12.70 6.77
C ALA A 473 19.38 -12.17 5.89
N PRO A 474 18.92 -12.94 4.90
CA PRO A 474 17.72 -12.60 4.13
C PRO A 474 16.52 -12.30 5.04
N ILE A 475 15.70 -11.34 4.62
CA ILE A 475 14.53 -10.87 5.37
C ILE A 475 13.28 -11.33 4.64
N ASP A 476 12.56 -12.27 5.26
CA ASP A 476 11.30 -12.79 4.74
C ASP A 476 10.09 -12.23 5.53
N SER A 477 10.28 -11.23 6.38
CA SER A 477 9.25 -10.70 7.30
C SER A 477 8.19 -9.87 6.56
N SER A 478 7.26 -10.54 5.88
CA SER A 478 6.18 -9.97 5.05
C SER A 478 4.99 -9.42 5.86
N TYR A 479 5.26 -8.72 6.97
CA TYR A 479 4.27 -8.09 7.86
C TYR A 479 4.79 -6.73 8.35
N LEU A 480 3.94 -5.93 9.00
CA LEU A 480 4.31 -4.59 9.47
C LEU A 480 5.29 -4.62 10.65
N VAL A 481 6.09 -3.56 10.82
CA VAL A 481 6.87 -3.33 12.03
C VAL A 481 5.95 -2.77 13.11
N ARG A 482 5.74 -3.57 14.17
CA ARG A 482 4.98 -3.23 15.39
C ARG A 482 5.87 -3.18 16.65
N LYS A 483 7.11 -3.64 16.51
CA LYS A 483 8.18 -3.54 17.51
C LYS A 483 9.44 -3.07 16.79
N ALA A 484 9.90 -1.87 17.11
CA ALA A 484 10.98 -1.19 16.41
C ALA A 484 12.12 -0.80 17.35
N ASP A 485 13.35 -0.94 16.86
CA ASP A 485 14.56 -0.42 17.50
C ASP A 485 14.67 1.10 17.35
N PHE A 486 14.11 1.64 16.27
CA PHE A 486 14.14 3.06 15.93
C PHE A 486 12.77 3.54 15.44
N ILE A 487 12.27 4.62 16.03
CA ILE A 487 11.05 5.31 15.56
C ILE A 487 11.35 6.79 15.33
N ALA A 488 10.98 7.31 14.15
CA ALA A 488 11.03 8.73 13.86
C ALA A 488 9.65 9.33 13.60
N CYS A 489 9.39 10.47 14.22
CA CYS A 489 8.23 11.32 14.01
C CYS A 489 8.67 12.56 13.21
N HIS A 490 8.38 12.60 11.91
CA HIS A 490 8.82 13.71 11.04
C HIS A 490 7.88 14.93 11.10
N HIS A 491 6.77 14.84 11.83
CA HIS A 491 5.80 15.92 11.95
C HIS A 491 5.27 16.04 13.39
N GLN A 492 5.66 17.10 14.10
CA GLN A 492 5.36 17.29 15.53
C GLN A 492 3.88 17.17 15.93
N THR A 493 2.92 17.48 15.05
CA THR A 493 1.48 17.36 15.36
C THR A 493 1.04 15.91 15.55
N PHE A 494 1.79 14.94 15.03
CA PHE A 494 1.47 13.52 15.13
C PHE A 494 1.58 12.99 16.56
N LEU A 495 2.42 13.59 17.41
CA LEU A 495 2.57 13.17 18.80
C LEU A 495 1.27 13.22 19.61
N ALA A 496 0.41 14.19 19.33
CA ALA A 496 -0.88 14.33 20.00
C ALA A 496 -1.98 13.46 19.36
N GLN A 497 -1.76 12.96 18.13
CA GLN A 497 -2.78 12.28 17.33
C GLN A 497 -2.61 10.76 17.30
N TYR A 498 -1.37 10.28 17.32
CA TYR A 498 -1.05 8.88 17.07
C TYR A 498 -0.16 8.31 18.17
N ASP A 499 -0.47 7.08 18.57
CA ASP A 499 0.39 6.31 19.45
C ASP A 499 1.48 5.60 18.63
N MET A 500 2.68 6.18 18.65
CA MET A 500 3.86 5.62 18.00
C MET A 500 4.89 5.06 18.98
N VAL A 501 4.88 5.52 20.24
CA VAL A 501 5.90 5.14 21.24
C VAL A 501 5.63 3.74 21.81
N SER A 502 4.38 3.26 21.81
CA SER A 502 4.05 1.90 22.25
C SER A 502 4.70 0.79 21.40
N GLU A 503 5.04 1.11 20.16
CA GLU A 503 5.76 0.23 19.23
C GLU A 503 7.29 0.29 19.38
N LEU A 504 7.82 1.21 20.21
CA LEU A 504 9.25 1.28 20.50
C LEU A 504 9.65 0.14 21.47
N LEU A 505 10.76 -0.54 21.15
CA LEU A 505 11.39 -1.49 22.06
C LEU A 505 12.02 -0.76 23.27
N PRO A 506 12.08 -1.39 24.45
CA PRO A 506 12.84 -0.84 25.58
C PRO A 506 14.30 -0.54 25.19
N GLY A 507 14.79 0.65 25.52
CA GLY A 507 16.11 1.14 25.11
C GLY A 507 16.21 1.61 23.65
N GLY A 508 15.12 1.54 22.88
CA GLY A 508 15.07 1.98 21.49
C GLY A 508 15.24 3.49 21.33
N THR A 509 15.54 3.94 20.11
CA THR A 509 15.75 5.34 19.79
C THR A 509 14.49 6.00 19.24
N PHE A 510 14.12 7.15 19.79
CA PHE A 510 13.02 7.97 19.31
C PHE A 510 13.53 9.32 18.79
N LEU A 511 13.25 9.64 17.52
CA LEU A 511 13.61 10.91 16.89
C LEU A 511 12.36 11.74 16.60
N LEU A 512 12.32 12.98 17.09
CA LEU A 512 11.25 13.93 16.83
C LEU A 512 11.72 15.12 16.00
N ASN A 513 11.08 15.37 14.87
CA ASN A 513 11.21 16.62 14.14
C ASN A 513 10.26 17.68 14.72
N CYS A 514 10.80 18.69 15.40
CA CYS A 514 10.03 19.78 15.98
C CYS A 514 10.84 21.07 16.07
N ALA A 515 10.14 22.21 16.05
CA ALA A 515 10.75 23.53 16.29
C ALA A 515 10.90 23.90 17.78
N TRP A 516 10.60 22.97 18.69
CA TRP A 516 10.61 23.21 20.14
C TRP A 516 12.03 23.12 20.71
N THR A 517 12.30 23.96 21.70
CA THR A 517 13.48 23.84 22.57
C THR A 517 13.27 22.75 23.61
N VAL A 518 14.36 22.24 24.20
CA VAL A 518 14.30 21.22 25.26
C VAL A 518 13.40 21.65 26.43
N ALA A 519 13.43 22.94 26.80
CA ALA A 519 12.60 23.48 27.88
C ALA A 519 11.09 23.46 27.55
N GLU A 520 10.73 23.68 26.28
CA GLU A 520 9.32 23.68 25.84
C GLU A 520 8.74 22.27 25.75
N LEU A 521 9.56 21.21 25.71
CA LEU A 521 9.08 19.83 25.63
C LEU A 521 8.20 19.44 26.82
N GLU A 522 8.48 20.01 28.00
CA GLU A 522 7.69 19.79 29.21
C GLU A 522 6.24 20.24 29.01
N ASP A 523 5.98 21.34 28.32
CA ASP A 523 4.59 21.82 28.15
C ASP A 523 3.94 21.33 26.86
N ARG A 524 4.73 20.80 25.91
CA ARG A 524 4.26 20.48 24.54
C ARG A 524 4.03 19.01 24.27
N ILE A 525 4.76 18.11 24.96
CA ILE A 525 4.61 16.67 24.75
C ILE A 525 3.44 16.16 25.60
N PRO A 526 2.47 15.43 25.02
CA PRO A 526 1.36 14.86 25.79
C PRO A 526 1.85 13.92 26.90
N GLY A 527 1.20 13.93 28.06
CA GLY A 527 1.66 13.15 29.22
C GLY A 527 1.73 11.64 28.99
N GLN A 528 0.83 11.07 28.18
CA GLN A 528 0.88 9.66 27.76
C GLN A 528 2.14 9.33 26.96
N VAL A 529 2.63 10.25 26.14
CA VAL A 529 3.86 10.10 25.36
C VAL A 529 5.08 10.20 26.28
N LYS A 530 5.09 11.19 27.19
CA LYS A 530 6.15 11.34 28.20
C LYS A 530 6.34 10.06 29.01
N ARG A 531 5.23 9.51 29.52
CA ARG A 531 5.24 8.27 30.30
C ARG A 531 5.76 7.09 29.48
N ALA A 532 5.25 6.92 28.25
CA ALA A 532 5.70 5.84 27.38
C ALA A 532 7.21 5.92 27.08
N LEU A 533 7.76 7.12 26.81
CA LEU A 533 9.20 7.30 26.59
C LEU A 533 10.02 6.94 27.84
N ALA A 534 9.56 7.34 29.03
CA ALA A 534 10.21 7.05 30.30
C ALA A 534 10.18 5.55 30.64
N GLU A 535 9.02 4.89 30.52
CA GLU A 535 8.85 3.45 30.76
C GLU A 535 9.73 2.60 29.82
N LYS A 536 9.88 3.05 28.57
CA LYS A 536 10.75 2.38 27.60
C LYS A 536 12.23 2.69 27.79
N GLN A 537 12.60 3.61 28.69
CA GLN A 537 13.97 4.11 28.80
C GLN A 537 14.52 4.54 27.43
N ALA A 538 13.69 5.26 26.67
CA ALA A 538 13.97 5.58 25.28
C ALA A 538 15.21 6.49 25.13
N ASN A 539 16.00 6.26 24.09
CA ASN A 539 17.02 7.20 23.65
C ASN A 539 16.34 8.32 22.84
N PHE A 540 15.95 9.40 23.51
CA PHE A 540 15.16 10.48 22.89
C PHE A 540 16.01 11.59 22.28
N TYR A 541 15.74 11.92 21.02
CA TYR A 541 16.38 13.00 20.26
C TYR A 541 15.35 13.93 19.61
N ILE A 542 15.70 15.21 19.53
CA ILE A 542 14.94 16.21 18.77
C ILE A 542 15.82 16.86 17.69
N ILE A 543 15.18 17.35 16.63
CA ILE A 543 15.79 18.14 15.55
C ILE A 543 14.77 19.11 14.94
N ASP A 544 15.16 20.35 14.62
CA ASP A 544 14.34 21.27 13.81
C ASP A 544 14.71 21.16 12.34
N ALA A 545 14.40 20.02 11.72
CA ALA A 545 14.76 19.78 10.32
C ALA A 545 14.00 20.71 9.36
N SER A 546 12.78 21.10 9.72
CA SER A 546 11.95 22.04 8.94
C SER A 546 12.49 23.48 8.98
N GLY A 547 13.02 23.94 10.12
CA GLY A 547 13.76 25.19 10.23
C GLY A 547 15.03 25.17 9.36
N ILE A 548 15.84 24.12 9.50
CA ILE A 548 17.08 23.94 8.73
C ILE A 548 16.81 23.96 7.21
N ALA A 549 15.77 23.25 6.75
CA ALA A 549 15.41 23.23 5.33
C ALA A 549 15.02 24.62 4.80
N ARG A 550 14.32 25.44 5.60
CA ARG A 550 13.98 26.82 5.23
C ARG A 550 15.22 27.70 5.14
N ASP A 551 16.13 27.61 6.11
CA ASP A 551 17.36 28.40 6.14
C ASP A 551 18.27 28.09 4.93
N LEU A 552 18.30 26.83 4.50
CA LEU A 552 19.06 26.39 3.32
C LEU A 552 18.33 26.65 1.99
N GLY A 553 17.09 27.16 2.03
CA GLY A 553 16.29 27.42 0.84
C GLY A 553 15.87 26.15 0.10
N LEU A 554 15.55 25.09 0.84
CA LEU A 554 14.99 23.80 0.38
C LEU A 554 13.45 23.75 0.50
N GLY A 555 12.82 24.82 1.03
CA GLY A 555 11.37 24.90 1.16
C GLY A 555 10.83 23.92 2.20
N ILE A 556 9.92 23.03 1.78
CA ILE A 556 9.28 22.03 2.65
C ILE A 556 10.09 20.71 2.74
N HIS A 557 11.18 20.58 2.00
CA HIS A 557 11.94 19.34 1.87
C HIS A 557 12.98 19.18 3.00
N ALA A 558 12.52 18.66 4.15
CA ALA A 558 13.38 18.34 5.30
C ALA A 558 13.98 16.92 5.25
N ASN A 559 13.64 16.14 4.21
CA ASN A 559 13.95 14.73 4.08
C ASN A 559 15.45 14.40 4.17
N ILE A 560 16.34 15.16 3.51
CA ILE A 560 17.80 14.91 3.58
C ILE A 560 18.37 15.20 4.97
N VAL A 561 17.87 16.23 5.65
CA VAL A 561 18.28 16.57 7.03
C VAL A 561 17.90 15.43 7.97
N LEU A 562 16.66 14.92 7.85
CA LEU A 562 16.15 13.80 8.65
C LEU A 562 16.84 12.48 8.33
N GLN A 563 17.16 12.23 7.06
CA GLN A 563 17.90 11.05 6.62
C GLN A 563 19.31 11.05 7.21
N SER A 564 20.01 12.20 7.19
CA SER A 564 21.32 12.35 7.84
C SER A 564 21.25 12.10 9.35
N ALA A 565 20.22 12.64 10.01
CA ALA A 565 19.97 12.39 11.43
C ALA A 565 19.75 10.89 11.72
N PHE A 566 18.99 10.18 10.88
CA PHE A 566 18.81 8.73 10.99
C PHE A 566 20.14 7.99 10.89
N PHE A 567 20.96 8.27 9.88
CA PHE A 567 22.27 7.63 9.69
C PHE A 567 23.24 7.87 10.86
N ARG A 568 23.12 9.01 11.54
CA ARG A 568 23.91 9.31 12.73
C ARG A 568 23.46 8.54 13.97
N LEU A 569 22.17 8.23 14.07
CA LEU A 569 21.55 7.57 15.23
C LEU A 569 21.46 6.05 15.10
N MET A 570 21.46 5.52 13.88
CA MET A 570 21.41 4.07 13.66
C MET A 570 22.72 3.39 14.07
N SER A 571 22.61 2.19 14.63
CA SER A 571 23.76 1.38 15.08
C SER A 571 24.29 0.41 14.02
N VAL A 572 23.66 0.32 12.86
CA VAL A 572 23.96 -0.69 11.82
C VAL A 572 25.25 -0.36 11.05
N ILE A 573 25.53 0.93 10.80
CA ILE A 573 26.72 1.40 10.04
C ILE A 573 27.48 2.44 10.89
N PRO A 574 28.82 2.42 10.92
CA PRO A 574 29.60 3.50 11.53
C PRO A 574 29.25 4.86 10.95
N ALA A 575 28.97 5.86 11.80
CA ALA A 575 28.46 7.15 11.37
C ALA A 575 29.36 7.91 10.36
N GLY A 576 30.68 7.70 10.40
CA GLY A 576 31.62 8.33 9.45
C GLY A 576 31.50 7.75 8.03
N GLU A 577 31.23 6.44 7.91
CA GLU A 577 31.02 5.78 6.62
C GLU A 577 29.66 6.16 6.03
N ALA A 578 28.64 6.23 6.89
CA ALA A 578 27.28 6.60 6.50
C ALA A 578 27.18 8.01 5.88
N ASP A 579 27.89 9.01 6.42
CA ASP A 579 27.95 10.37 5.85
C ASP A 579 28.57 10.34 4.44
N GLY A 580 29.62 9.54 4.24
CA GLY A 580 30.26 9.35 2.93
C GLY A 580 29.28 8.83 1.88
N TYR A 581 28.58 7.74 2.18
CA TYR A 581 27.61 7.14 1.25
C TYR A 581 26.43 8.06 0.96
N LEU A 582 25.92 8.78 1.96
CA LEU A 582 24.83 9.73 1.76
C LEU A 582 25.25 10.89 0.85
N ARG A 583 26.46 11.43 1.02
CA ARG A 583 26.99 12.48 0.13
C ARG A 583 27.19 12.00 -1.30
N GLU A 584 27.61 10.75 -1.50
CA GLU A 584 27.71 10.13 -2.82
C GLU A 584 26.32 10.02 -3.48
N ALA A 585 25.34 9.47 -2.77
CA ALA A 585 23.97 9.32 -3.26
C ALA A 585 23.29 10.66 -3.60
N VAL A 586 23.53 11.71 -2.80
CA VAL A 586 23.05 13.07 -3.08
C VAL A 586 23.64 13.60 -4.39
N ARG A 587 24.93 13.37 -4.64
CA ARG A 587 25.56 13.77 -5.91
C ARG A 587 24.95 13.02 -7.08
N GLU A 588 24.81 11.69 -7.00
CA GLU A 588 24.20 10.88 -8.07
C GLU A 588 22.76 11.32 -8.39
N THR A 589 21.94 11.52 -7.35
CA THR A 589 20.51 11.82 -7.50
C THR A 589 20.24 13.21 -8.06
N TYR A 590 20.98 14.22 -7.58
CA TYR A 590 20.72 15.62 -7.92
C TYR A 590 21.67 16.19 -8.97
N PHE A 591 22.60 15.39 -9.52
CA PHE A 591 23.55 15.83 -10.55
C PHE A 591 22.90 16.60 -11.70
N THR A 592 21.77 16.08 -12.21
CA THR A 592 21.03 16.68 -13.33
C THR A 592 20.28 17.97 -12.99
N LYS A 593 20.21 18.35 -11.70
CA LYS A 593 19.53 19.56 -11.20
C LYS A 593 20.49 20.76 -11.02
N GLY A 594 21.80 20.56 -11.22
CA GLY A 594 22.83 21.59 -11.17
C GLY A 594 23.50 21.78 -9.80
N ASP A 595 24.73 22.30 -9.82
CA ASP A 595 25.64 22.33 -8.66
C ASP A 595 25.06 23.04 -7.43
N ALA A 596 24.30 24.13 -7.63
CA ALA A 596 23.69 24.86 -6.52
C ALA A 596 22.66 24.03 -5.74
N VAL A 597 21.94 23.13 -6.42
CA VAL A 597 20.98 22.22 -5.76
C VAL A 597 21.75 21.13 -5.02
N VAL A 598 22.81 20.58 -5.62
CA VAL A 598 23.68 19.58 -4.99
C VAL A 598 24.30 20.15 -3.72
N GLU A 599 24.88 21.36 -3.77
CA GLU A 599 25.52 22.01 -2.63
C GLU A 599 24.54 22.25 -1.48
N LYS A 600 23.32 22.74 -1.76
CA LYS A 600 22.28 22.90 -0.73
C LYS A 600 21.95 21.58 -0.02
N ASN A 601 21.86 20.47 -0.77
CA ASN A 601 21.59 19.16 -0.19
C ASN A 601 22.80 18.61 0.59
N LEU A 602 24.03 18.84 0.11
CA LEU A 602 25.24 18.46 0.86
C LEU A 602 25.38 19.23 2.17
N ASN A 603 24.98 20.51 2.19
CA ASN A 603 24.91 21.31 3.41
C ASN A 603 23.81 20.80 4.35
N ALA A 604 22.68 20.34 3.81
CA ALA A 604 21.62 19.70 4.59
C ALA A 604 22.09 18.41 5.27
N VAL A 605 22.93 17.60 4.60
CA VAL A 605 23.58 16.42 5.20
C VAL A 605 24.41 16.82 6.42
N THR A 606 25.32 17.80 6.27
CA THR A 606 26.17 18.26 7.38
C THR A 606 25.33 18.79 8.55
N ARG A 607 24.39 19.71 8.26
CA ARG A 607 23.53 20.30 9.29
C ARG A 607 22.66 19.26 10.00
N GLY A 608 22.17 18.24 9.29
CA GLY A 608 21.38 17.16 9.89
C GLY A 608 22.17 16.31 10.88
N ALA A 609 23.46 16.07 10.61
CA ALA A 609 24.32 15.31 11.49
C ALA A 609 24.72 16.11 12.76
N GLU A 610 24.84 17.43 12.65
CA GLU A 610 25.28 18.32 13.74
C GLU A 610 24.14 18.83 14.63
N ALA A 611 22.92 18.97 14.09
CA ALA A 611 21.80 19.62 14.77
C ALA A 611 20.99 18.70 15.73
N LEU A 612 21.40 17.44 15.88
CA LEU A 612 20.74 16.48 16.77
C LEU A 612 20.96 16.85 18.24
N ILE A 613 19.88 16.98 18.99
CA ILE A 613 19.92 17.24 20.44
C ILE A 613 19.41 16.00 21.16
N LYS A 614 20.25 15.40 22.01
CA LYS A 614 19.82 14.36 22.93
C LYS A 614 19.05 15.00 24.08
N VAL A 615 17.89 14.43 24.41
CA VAL A 615 17.04 14.88 25.51
C VAL A 615 17.16 13.88 26.66
N ASP A 616 17.59 14.36 27.82
CA ASP A 616 17.56 13.56 29.04
C ASP A 616 16.12 13.51 29.56
N ILE A 617 15.53 12.31 29.60
CA ILE A 617 14.14 12.11 30.04
C ILE A 617 14.07 12.28 31.56
N PRO A 618 13.32 13.27 32.09
CA PRO A 618 13.16 13.45 33.53
C PRO A 618 12.42 12.27 34.17
N GLU A 619 12.81 11.88 35.39
CA GLU A 619 12.10 10.81 36.13
C GLU A 619 10.61 11.14 36.36
N SER A 620 10.26 12.43 36.46
CA SER A 620 8.87 12.90 36.62
C SER A 620 7.95 12.46 35.47
N TRP A 621 8.50 12.26 34.27
CA TRP A 621 7.73 11.85 33.09
C TRP A 621 7.08 10.49 33.23
N ALA A 622 7.68 9.57 34.01
CA ALA A 622 7.09 8.27 34.30
C ALA A 622 5.73 8.35 35.01
N SER A 623 5.44 9.48 35.65
CA SER A 623 4.18 9.76 36.35
C SER A 623 3.33 10.86 35.72
N ALA A 624 3.66 11.28 34.48
CA ALA A 624 2.93 12.34 33.81
C ALA A 624 1.44 11.96 33.59
N PRO A 625 0.49 12.84 33.96
CA PRO A 625 -0.93 12.57 33.78
C PRO A 625 -1.29 12.57 32.30
N ASP A 626 -2.23 11.71 31.90
CA ASP A 626 -2.72 11.71 30.52
C ASP A 626 -3.38 13.04 30.18
N GLU A 627 -2.98 13.62 29.06
CA GLU A 627 -3.74 14.70 28.44
C GLU A 627 -4.89 14.07 27.67
N ILE A 628 -6.03 13.90 28.33
CA ILE A 628 -7.26 13.52 27.66
C ILE A 628 -7.66 14.69 26.77
N ALA A 629 -7.35 14.61 25.46
CA ALA A 629 -7.92 15.51 24.48
C ALA A 629 -9.45 15.48 24.62
N GLY A 630 -10.02 16.63 25.00
CA GLY A 630 -11.39 16.79 25.49
C GLY A 630 -12.42 15.82 24.90
N ALA A 631 -12.63 14.70 25.59
CA ALA A 631 -13.71 13.77 25.33
C ALA A 631 -15.00 14.36 25.95
N SER A 632 -15.61 15.35 25.29
CA SER A 632 -16.95 15.83 25.63
C SER A 632 -17.47 16.83 24.60
N ALA A 633 -17.71 16.37 23.38
CA ALA A 633 -18.75 16.95 22.55
C ALA A 633 -19.73 15.82 22.23
N ASP A 634 -21.03 16.08 22.38
CA ASP A 634 -22.10 15.21 21.93
C ASP A 634 -21.97 15.05 20.40
N VAL A 635 -21.25 14.01 19.97
CA VAL A 635 -20.99 13.69 18.55
C VAL A 635 -21.72 12.40 18.19
N PRO A 636 -22.12 12.22 16.91
CA PRO A 636 -22.77 10.99 16.48
C PRO A 636 -21.96 9.74 16.83
N GLU A 637 -22.64 8.62 17.09
CA GLU A 637 -21.99 7.36 17.50
C GLU A 637 -20.98 6.88 16.46
N VAL A 638 -21.30 6.98 15.17
CA VAL A 638 -20.37 6.68 14.07
C VAL A 638 -19.08 7.52 14.13
N ILE A 639 -19.12 8.75 14.63
CA ILE A 639 -17.91 9.56 14.85
C ILE A 639 -17.11 9.02 16.03
N ARG A 640 -17.80 8.77 17.15
CA ARG A 640 -17.19 8.36 18.42
C ARG A 640 -16.55 6.99 18.33
N ASP A 641 -17.30 6.02 17.83
CA ASP A 641 -17.01 4.59 17.95
C ASP A 641 -16.35 4.02 16.69
N LEU A 642 -16.51 4.67 15.53
CA LEU A 642 -15.94 4.21 14.27
C LEU A 642 -14.85 5.14 13.74
N LEU A 643 -15.18 6.38 13.39
CA LEU A 643 -14.23 7.26 12.70
C LEU A 643 -13.08 7.74 13.57
N ARG A 644 -13.29 8.01 14.87
CA ARG A 644 -12.20 8.41 15.78
C ARG A 644 -11.16 7.29 15.93
N PRO A 645 -11.52 6.03 16.23
CA PRO A 645 -10.56 4.93 16.23
C PRO A 645 -9.86 4.74 14.88
N ILE A 646 -10.58 4.78 13.76
CA ILE A 646 -9.98 4.66 12.41
C ILE A 646 -8.96 5.77 12.17
N ASN A 647 -9.34 7.03 12.42
CA ASN A 647 -8.44 8.18 12.25
C ASN A 647 -7.24 8.11 13.20
N ALA A 648 -7.39 7.56 14.41
CA ALA A 648 -6.30 7.32 15.35
C ALA A 648 -5.38 6.13 14.98
N GLN A 649 -5.56 5.54 13.78
CA GLN A 649 -4.83 4.37 13.30
C GLN A 649 -5.08 3.10 14.13
N LYS A 650 -6.26 2.99 14.75
CA LYS A 650 -6.74 1.85 15.54
C LYS A 650 -7.94 1.14 14.90
N GLY A 651 -8.15 1.33 13.61
CA GLY A 651 -9.23 0.65 12.87
C GLY A 651 -9.08 -0.88 12.85
N ASP A 652 -7.87 -1.41 13.01
CA ASP A 652 -7.62 -2.85 13.15
C ASP A 652 -8.17 -3.44 14.46
N ASP A 653 -8.36 -2.61 15.50
CA ASP A 653 -8.84 -3.04 16.82
C ASP A 653 -10.38 -3.11 16.87
N LEU A 654 -11.07 -2.56 15.87
CA LEU A 654 -12.52 -2.59 15.79
C LEU A 654 -13.00 -4.03 15.49
N PRO A 655 -13.91 -4.58 16.30
CA PRO A 655 -14.47 -5.90 16.05
C PRO A 655 -15.49 -5.86 14.90
N VAL A 656 -15.90 -7.04 14.44
CA VAL A 656 -16.93 -7.15 13.37
C VAL A 656 -18.25 -6.52 13.81
N SER A 657 -18.65 -6.62 15.08
CA SER A 657 -19.86 -5.99 15.63
C SER A 657 -19.89 -4.46 15.49
N ALA A 658 -18.73 -3.79 15.38
CA ALA A 658 -18.67 -2.34 15.18
C ALA A 658 -19.25 -1.89 13.82
N PHE A 659 -19.50 -2.84 12.91
CA PHE A 659 -20.06 -2.61 11.58
C PHE A 659 -21.47 -3.20 11.41
N GLU A 660 -22.13 -3.63 12.50
CA GLU A 660 -23.56 -3.97 12.44
C GLU A 660 -24.38 -2.74 12.00
N GLY A 661 -25.26 -2.92 11.02
CA GLY A 661 -25.98 -1.83 10.33
C GLY A 661 -25.22 -1.16 9.18
N TYR A 662 -23.95 -1.54 8.96
CA TYR A 662 -23.09 -1.06 7.86
C TYR A 662 -22.65 -2.22 6.94
N GLU A 663 -23.33 -3.37 6.97
CA GLU A 663 -22.90 -4.60 6.30
C GLU A 663 -22.86 -4.47 4.78
N ASP A 664 -23.66 -3.57 4.21
CA ASP A 664 -23.69 -3.26 2.78
C ASP A 664 -22.74 -2.13 2.36
N GLY A 665 -22.02 -1.53 3.33
CA GLY A 665 -21.08 -0.43 3.13
C GLY A 665 -21.71 0.96 3.09
N GLN A 666 -23.01 1.13 3.35
CA GLN A 666 -23.63 2.44 3.43
C GLN A 666 -23.18 3.20 4.68
N VAL A 667 -22.71 4.45 4.54
CA VAL A 667 -22.34 5.33 5.66
C VAL A 667 -23.11 6.65 5.61
N GLU A 668 -23.23 7.32 6.76
CA GLU A 668 -23.87 8.63 6.85
C GLU A 668 -23.09 9.72 6.10
N LEU A 669 -23.79 10.76 5.67
CA LEU A 669 -23.19 11.96 5.06
C LEU A 669 -22.74 12.97 6.12
N GLY A 670 -21.88 13.92 5.72
CA GLY A 670 -21.45 15.03 6.59
C GLY A 670 -20.37 14.68 7.63
N LEU A 671 -19.83 13.46 7.58
CA LEU A 671 -18.85 12.97 8.56
C LEU A 671 -17.50 13.73 8.53
N THR A 672 -17.12 14.30 7.38
CA THR A 672 -15.88 15.08 7.23
C THR A 672 -15.86 16.36 8.07
N ALA A 673 -17.04 16.87 8.47
CA ALA A 673 -17.17 18.01 9.38
C ALA A 673 -16.50 17.77 10.74
N TYR A 674 -16.31 16.52 11.14
CA TYR A 674 -15.74 16.15 12.44
C TYR A 674 -14.23 15.85 12.39
N GLU A 675 -13.61 15.75 11.21
CA GLU A 675 -12.18 15.38 11.10
C GLU A 675 -11.24 16.46 11.63
N LYS A 676 -11.46 17.73 11.26
CA LYS A 676 -10.72 18.91 11.75
C LYS A 676 -9.19 18.70 11.74
N ARG A 677 -8.68 18.21 10.60
CA ARG A 677 -7.33 17.63 10.44
C ARG A 677 -6.16 18.57 10.79
N ARG A 678 -6.35 19.88 10.67
CA ARG A 678 -5.38 20.95 10.96
C ARG A 678 -4.00 20.71 10.32
N ILE A 679 -4.00 20.46 9.01
CA ILE A 679 -2.82 20.06 8.22
C ILE A 679 -2.09 21.22 7.53
N ALA A 680 -2.69 22.41 7.45
CA ALA A 680 -2.09 23.53 6.74
C ALA A 680 -0.95 24.18 7.54
N ALA A 681 0.21 24.39 6.89
CA ALA A 681 1.28 25.20 7.46
C ALA A 681 0.97 26.70 7.50
N SER A 682 0.06 27.16 6.62
CA SER A 682 -0.38 28.56 6.56
C SER A 682 -1.83 28.65 6.12
N VAL A 683 -2.55 29.66 6.61
CA VAL A 683 -3.98 29.88 6.37
C VAL A 683 -4.24 31.32 5.93
N PRO A 684 -5.32 31.59 5.16
CA PRO A 684 -5.63 32.94 4.72
C PRO A 684 -6.20 33.80 5.87
N VAL A 685 -5.68 35.01 6.05
CA VAL A 685 -6.15 36.00 7.02
C VAL A 685 -6.90 37.11 6.30
N TRP A 686 -8.09 37.47 6.80
CA TRP A 686 -8.99 38.42 6.17
C TRP A 686 -8.74 39.88 6.56
N ASN A 687 -8.40 40.71 5.58
CA ASN A 687 -8.41 42.17 5.68
C ASN A 687 -9.75 42.73 5.18
N SER A 688 -10.60 43.12 6.12
CA SER A 688 -11.94 43.62 5.84
C SER A 688 -11.98 44.99 5.15
N GLU A 689 -10.97 45.85 5.37
CA GLU A 689 -10.94 47.21 4.81
C GLU A 689 -10.74 47.17 3.30
N ALA A 690 -9.88 46.26 2.83
CA ALA A 690 -9.64 46.02 1.41
C ALA A 690 -10.71 45.14 0.74
N CYS A 691 -11.63 44.54 1.51
CA CYS A 691 -12.56 43.54 1.01
C CYS A 691 -13.72 44.14 0.20
N LEU A 692 -13.94 43.61 -1.01
CA LEU A 692 -15.04 44.01 -1.89
C LEU A 692 -16.36 43.26 -1.60
N GLN A 693 -16.35 42.25 -0.72
CA GLN A 693 -17.51 41.37 -0.43
C GLN A 693 -18.10 40.73 -1.70
N CYS A 694 -17.22 40.20 -2.56
CA CYS A 694 -17.56 39.56 -3.84
C CYS A 694 -17.73 38.04 -3.75
N ASN A 695 -17.37 37.44 -2.62
CA ASN A 695 -17.41 36.00 -2.33
C ASN A 695 -16.58 35.08 -3.25
N GLN A 696 -15.76 35.62 -4.16
CA GLN A 696 -14.91 34.81 -5.05
C GLN A 696 -13.95 33.88 -4.30
N CYS A 697 -13.47 34.29 -3.13
CA CYS A 697 -12.61 33.47 -2.29
C CYS A 697 -13.28 32.18 -1.80
N ALA A 698 -14.56 32.24 -1.45
CA ALA A 698 -15.37 31.08 -1.08
C ALA A 698 -15.76 30.24 -2.31
N PHE A 699 -16.04 30.92 -3.42
CA PHE A 699 -16.37 30.29 -4.71
C PHE A 699 -15.26 29.34 -5.17
N VAL A 700 -14.00 29.77 -5.11
CA VAL A 700 -12.84 28.98 -5.55
C VAL A 700 -12.26 28.04 -4.49
N CYS A 701 -12.78 28.04 -3.26
CA CYS A 701 -12.25 27.20 -2.21
C CYS A 701 -12.57 25.72 -2.48
N PRO A 702 -11.56 24.85 -2.64
CA PRO A 702 -11.80 23.44 -2.96
C PRO A 702 -12.33 22.62 -1.77
N HIS A 703 -12.31 23.15 -0.56
CA HIS A 703 -12.67 22.42 0.66
C HIS A 703 -13.79 23.07 1.46
N ALA A 704 -14.41 24.13 0.92
CA ALA A 704 -15.42 24.92 1.64
C ALA A 704 -14.94 25.47 3.00
N ALA A 705 -13.63 25.65 3.17
CA ALA A 705 -12.98 26.10 4.40
C ALA A 705 -12.99 27.63 4.60
N ILE A 706 -13.57 28.40 3.67
CA ILE A 706 -13.79 29.84 3.80
C ILE A 706 -15.20 30.16 3.33
N ARG A 707 -16.00 30.78 4.21
CA ARG A 707 -17.44 31.02 4.00
C ARG A 707 -17.83 32.46 4.34
N PRO A 708 -18.65 33.11 3.49
CA PRO A 708 -19.23 34.40 3.80
C PRO A 708 -20.59 34.22 4.49
N TYR A 709 -20.87 35.03 5.51
CA TYR A 709 -22.18 35.06 6.16
C TYR A 709 -22.75 36.48 6.18
N LEU A 710 -24.07 36.57 6.15
CA LEU A 710 -24.84 37.80 6.36
C LEU A 710 -25.61 37.68 7.67
N LEU A 711 -25.53 38.71 8.51
CA LEU A 711 -26.12 38.72 9.84
C LEU A 711 -27.07 39.91 9.98
N HIS A 712 -28.23 39.69 10.58
CA HIS A 712 -29.07 40.77 11.10
C HIS A 712 -28.44 41.40 12.35
N ALA A 713 -28.93 42.56 12.79
CA ALA A 713 -28.40 43.24 13.98
C ALA A 713 -28.38 42.35 15.23
N VAL A 714 -29.45 41.60 15.49
CA VAL A 714 -29.53 40.68 16.64
C VAL A 714 -28.49 39.56 16.57
N GLU A 715 -28.24 39.02 15.37
CA GLU A 715 -27.22 37.98 15.16
C GLU A 715 -25.80 38.56 15.24
N ALA A 716 -25.62 39.83 14.84
CA ALA A 716 -24.34 40.53 14.97
C ALA A 716 -24.02 40.85 16.43
N ASP A 717 -25.02 41.25 17.23
CA ASP A 717 -24.87 41.54 18.65
C ASP A 717 -24.55 40.26 19.47
N ALA A 718 -25.03 39.10 19.02
CA ALA A 718 -24.76 37.80 19.63
C ALA A 718 -23.48 37.12 19.10
N ALA A 719 -22.78 37.72 18.14
CA ALA A 719 -21.58 37.12 17.55
C ALA A 719 -20.41 37.07 18.56
N PRO A 720 -19.56 36.03 18.52
CA PRO A 720 -18.35 35.95 19.34
C PRO A 720 -17.43 37.16 19.15
N THR A 721 -16.68 37.54 20.19
CA THR A 721 -15.82 38.73 20.17
C THR A 721 -14.68 38.65 19.15
N ASP A 722 -14.23 37.44 18.80
CA ASP A 722 -13.21 37.18 17.78
C ASP A 722 -13.79 37.16 16.35
N MET A 723 -15.12 37.20 16.20
CA MET A 723 -15.80 37.24 14.91
C MET A 723 -15.82 38.65 14.35
N LYS A 724 -14.96 38.90 13.37
CA LYS A 724 -14.89 40.20 12.70
C LYS A 724 -16.15 40.45 11.85
N LEU A 725 -16.83 41.57 12.10
CA LEU A 725 -18.02 42.00 11.35
C LEU A 725 -17.78 43.36 10.67
N VAL A 726 -18.32 43.54 9.47
CA VAL A 726 -18.36 44.84 8.77
C VAL A 726 -19.74 45.08 8.15
N PRO A 727 -20.15 46.33 7.88
CA PRO A 727 -21.40 46.60 7.17
C PRO A 727 -21.46 45.88 5.81
N ALA A 728 -22.59 45.24 5.50
CA ALA A 728 -22.78 44.53 4.24
C ALA A 728 -22.93 45.53 3.06
N LYS A 729 -22.23 45.26 1.96
CA LYS A 729 -22.21 46.08 0.73
C LYS A 729 -23.28 45.57 -0.24
N GLY A 730 -24.12 46.49 -0.72
CA GLY A 730 -25.13 46.27 -1.76
C GLY A 730 -26.51 46.77 -1.34
N LYS A 731 -27.32 47.26 -2.29
CA LYS A 731 -28.64 47.85 -2.02
C LYS A 731 -29.58 46.88 -1.27
N ALA A 732 -29.52 45.60 -1.59
CA ALA A 732 -30.35 44.57 -0.96
C ALA A 732 -29.90 44.20 0.46
N ALA A 733 -28.69 44.58 0.88
CA ALA A 733 -28.08 44.18 2.15
C ALA A 733 -27.95 45.32 3.17
N VAL A 734 -28.65 46.45 2.93
CA VAL A 734 -28.64 47.60 3.83
C VAL A 734 -29.16 47.18 5.21
N GLY A 735 -28.43 47.53 6.27
CA GLY A 735 -28.77 47.17 7.65
C GLY A 735 -28.30 45.78 8.08
N LEU A 736 -27.62 45.03 7.20
CA LEU A 736 -26.98 43.75 7.54
C LEU A 736 -25.48 43.91 7.76
N PHE A 737 -24.92 42.93 8.46
CA PHE A 737 -23.48 42.77 8.66
C PHE A 737 -22.96 41.62 7.79
N TYR A 738 -21.71 41.75 7.36
CA TYR A 738 -20.98 40.77 6.57
C TYR A 738 -19.76 40.29 7.36
N THR A 739 -19.50 38.99 7.28
CA THR A 739 -18.26 38.39 7.74
C THR A 739 -17.72 37.41 6.71
N LEU A 740 -16.40 37.18 6.73
CA LEU A 740 -15.75 36.13 5.97
C LEU A 740 -14.97 35.27 6.97
N SER A 741 -15.53 34.11 7.28
CA SER A 741 -14.96 33.19 8.26
C SER A 741 -14.11 32.11 7.57
N VAL A 742 -13.05 31.68 8.23
CA VAL A 742 -12.12 30.64 7.74
C VAL A 742 -12.04 29.54 8.78
N SER A 743 -12.31 28.30 8.40
CA SER A 743 -11.99 27.14 9.23
C SER A 743 -10.50 26.86 9.12
N THR A 744 -9.72 27.25 10.13
CA THR A 744 -8.28 26.98 10.15
C THR A 744 -7.98 25.48 10.29
N ASP A 745 -8.88 24.73 10.92
CA ASP A 745 -8.72 23.30 11.16
C ASP A 745 -9.04 22.46 9.90
N ASP A 746 -9.80 22.99 8.93
CA ASP A 746 -10.09 22.29 7.67
C ASP A 746 -9.38 22.87 6.44
N CYS A 747 -8.77 24.05 6.58
CA CYS A 747 -8.00 24.66 5.50
C CYS A 747 -6.79 23.79 5.14
N THR A 748 -6.50 23.64 3.84
CA THR A 748 -5.31 22.94 3.34
C THR A 748 -4.19 23.88 2.92
N GLY A 749 -4.35 25.19 3.12
CA GLY A 749 -3.32 26.20 2.81
C GLY A 749 -2.99 26.41 1.33
N CYS A 750 -3.88 26.01 0.40
CA CYS A 750 -3.58 26.04 -1.05
C CYS A 750 -3.41 27.43 -1.66
N GLY A 751 -3.84 28.49 -0.96
CA GLY A 751 -3.73 29.87 -1.44
C GLY A 751 -4.68 30.27 -2.57
N SER A 752 -5.54 29.38 -3.10
CA SER A 752 -6.47 29.68 -4.20
C SER A 752 -7.33 30.91 -3.93
N CYS A 753 -7.84 31.06 -2.70
CA CYS A 753 -8.63 32.21 -2.28
C CYS A 753 -7.86 33.55 -2.29
N VAL A 754 -6.57 33.52 -1.95
CA VAL A 754 -5.67 34.69 -1.97
C VAL A 754 -5.37 35.10 -3.42
N SER A 755 -5.04 34.11 -4.25
CA SER A 755 -4.73 34.31 -5.67
C SER A 755 -5.92 34.90 -6.42
N SER A 756 -7.13 34.36 -6.21
CA SER A 756 -8.35 34.82 -6.87
C SER A 756 -8.94 36.11 -6.30
N CYS A 757 -8.40 36.67 -5.21
CA CYS A 757 -8.91 37.92 -4.64
C CYS A 757 -8.75 39.09 -5.65
N PRO A 758 -9.84 39.73 -6.11
CA PRO A 758 -9.79 40.77 -7.15
C PRO A 758 -9.48 42.17 -6.63
N ALA A 759 -9.36 42.34 -5.30
CA ALA A 759 -9.04 43.63 -4.71
C ALA A 759 -7.60 44.05 -5.06
N LYS A 760 -7.41 45.31 -5.48
CA LYS A 760 -6.09 45.87 -5.84
C LYS A 760 -5.08 45.73 -4.68
N GLN A 761 -5.53 46.07 -3.48
CA GLN A 761 -4.87 45.67 -2.24
C GLN A 761 -5.48 44.33 -1.83
N LYS A 762 -4.67 43.27 -1.73
CA LYS A 762 -5.17 41.92 -1.43
C LYS A 762 -5.92 41.91 -0.10
N ALA A 763 -7.19 41.51 -0.15
CA ALA A 763 -8.05 41.40 1.04
C ALA A 763 -7.84 40.10 1.82
N LEU A 764 -6.99 39.19 1.31
CA LEU A 764 -6.54 37.98 1.96
C LEU A 764 -5.03 37.87 1.81
N ALA A 765 -4.34 37.44 2.86
CA ALA A 765 -2.92 37.12 2.84
C ALA A 765 -2.68 35.81 3.61
N MET A 766 -1.72 35.00 3.16
CA MET A 766 -1.35 33.78 3.88
C MET A 766 -0.52 34.14 5.12
N ALA A 767 -0.84 33.53 6.26
CA ALA A 767 -0.05 33.64 7.49
C ALA A 767 0.22 32.25 8.09
N PRO A 768 1.35 32.05 8.78
CA PRO A 768 1.64 30.81 9.51
C PRO A 768 0.54 30.44 10.50
N ILE A 769 0.08 29.18 10.49
CA ILE A 769 -1.09 28.74 11.28
C ILE A 769 -0.88 28.85 12.79
N ASP A 770 0.36 28.75 13.28
CA ASP A 770 0.77 28.89 14.68
C ASP A 770 0.58 30.33 15.20
N ARG A 771 0.57 31.31 14.29
CA ARG A 771 0.37 32.74 14.60
C ARG A 771 -1.06 33.21 14.40
N VAL A 772 -1.94 32.34 13.88
CA VAL A 772 -3.34 32.66 13.61
C VAL A 772 -4.21 31.97 14.68
N PRO A 773 -5.04 32.71 15.42
CA PRO A 773 -5.99 32.11 16.35
C PRO A 773 -6.89 31.10 15.63
N PRO A 774 -7.25 29.96 16.26
CA PRO A 774 -8.06 28.93 15.61
C PRO A 774 -9.46 29.40 15.16
N GLY A 775 -10.03 30.43 15.79
CA GLY A 775 -11.33 30.99 15.42
C GLY A 775 -12.49 30.00 15.49
N ARG A 776 -12.40 28.96 16.33
CA ARG A 776 -13.37 27.85 16.39
C ARG A 776 -14.77 28.32 16.78
N GLU A 777 -14.87 29.23 17.74
CA GLU A 777 -16.16 29.80 18.18
C GLU A 777 -16.80 30.62 17.07
N ALA A 778 -16.05 31.53 16.44
CA ALA A 778 -16.53 32.31 15.29
C ALA A 778 -16.95 31.42 14.10
N TRP A 779 -16.21 30.35 13.82
CA TRP A 779 -16.57 29.39 12.77
C TRP A 779 -17.87 28.64 13.11
N ALA A 780 -17.97 28.08 14.32
CA ALA A 780 -19.15 27.36 14.78
C ALA A 780 -20.40 28.25 14.81
N TYR A 781 -20.27 29.50 15.27
CA TYR A 781 -21.36 30.47 15.23
C TYR A 781 -21.81 30.76 13.79
N GLY A 782 -20.86 30.94 12.87
CA GLY A 782 -21.13 31.13 11.45
C GLY A 782 -21.95 29.98 10.84
N LEU A 783 -21.65 28.73 11.18
CA LEU A 783 -22.42 27.57 10.70
C LEU A 783 -23.90 27.60 11.12
N GLY A 784 -24.24 28.27 12.22
CA GLY A 784 -25.62 28.45 12.68
C GLY A 784 -26.39 29.58 11.97
N ILE A 785 -25.72 30.40 11.15
CA ILE A 785 -26.35 31.54 10.49
C ILE A 785 -27.13 31.08 9.24
N SER A 786 -28.43 31.32 9.25
CA SER A 786 -29.31 31.02 8.12
C SER A 786 -29.13 31.99 6.94
N ASP A 787 -29.31 31.47 5.72
CA ASP A 787 -29.33 32.29 4.50
C ASP A 787 -30.48 33.30 4.53
N LYS A 788 -30.14 34.58 4.27
CA LYS A 788 -31.09 35.70 4.23
C LYS A 788 -31.90 35.77 2.93
N LYS A 789 -31.52 34.98 1.92
CA LYS A 789 -32.22 34.83 0.62
C LYS A 789 -32.42 36.16 -0.13
N ILE A 790 -31.48 37.09 0.02
CA ILE A 790 -31.54 38.44 -0.59
C ILE A 790 -30.76 38.58 -1.90
N PHE A 791 -29.85 37.65 -2.19
CA PHE A 791 -29.04 37.62 -3.41
C PHE A 791 -29.46 36.45 -4.29
N ASP A 792 -29.44 36.67 -5.61
CA ASP A 792 -29.73 35.64 -6.61
C ASP A 792 -28.66 34.53 -6.57
N PRO A 793 -29.05 33.26 -6.29
CA PRO A 793 -28.11 32.13 -6.23
C PRO A 793 -27.33 31.92 -7.54
N PHE A 794 -27.85 32.35 -8.70
CA PHE A 794 -27.17 32.19 -9.99
C PHE A 794 -26.06 33.23 -10.24
N THR A 795 -25.77 34.09 -9.26
CA THR A 795 -24.61 34.99 -9.27
C THR A 795 -23.45 34.42 -8.45
N VAL A 796 -22.20 34.78 -8.79
CA VAL A 796 -21.02 34.38 -8.00
C VAL A 796 -21.14 34.83 -6.54
N LYS A 797 -21.69 36.03 -6.29
CA LYS A 797 -21.89 36.51 -4.92
C LYS A 797 -22.98 35.72 -4.20
N GLY A 798 -24.15 35.55 -4.83
CA GLY A 798 -25.31 34.92 -4.21
C GLY A 798 -25.15 33.43 -3.98
N SER A 799 -24.57 32.68 -4.92
CA SER A 799 -24.28 31.24 -4.75
C SER A 799 -23.50 30.94 -3.48
N GLN A 800 -22.60 31.84 -3.07
CA GLN A 800 -21.73 31.60 -1.92
C GLN A 800 -22.35 31.93 -0.58
N PHE A 801 -23.57 32.50 -0.55
CA PHE A 801 -24.38 32.55 0.68
C PHE A 801 -25.24 31.29 0.87
N LYS A 802 -25.26 30.39 -0.12
CA LYS A 802 -25.88 29.06 0.02
C LYS A 802 -24.92 28.12 0.72
N GLU A 803 -25.48 27.25 1.54
CA GLU A 803 -24.74 26.22 2.26
C GLU A 803 -24.08 25.25 1.26
N PRO A 804 -22.75 25.05 1.34
CA PRO A 804 -22.09 24.01 0.57
C PRO A 804 -22.34 22.64 1.20
N LEU A 805 -22.93 21.70 0.44
CA LEU A 805 -23.17 20.33 0.91
C LEU A 805 -22.02 19.36 0.57
N LEU A 806 -20.94 19.87 -0.03
CA LEU A 806 -19.66 19.20 -0.19
C LEU A 806 -18.56 20.02 0.50
N GLU A 807 -18.04 19.50 1.61
CA GLU A 807 -17.08 20.19 2.46
C GLU A 807 -15.96 19.25 2.95
N PHE A 808 -14.77 19.83 3.13
CA PHE A 808 -13.61 19.20 3.79
C PHE A 808 -13.21 17.83 3.22
N SER A 809 -13.36 17.65 1.90
CA SER A 809 -12.97 16.40 1.24
C SER A 809 -11.47 16.13 1.37
N ALA A 810 -11.06 14.87 1.22
CA ALA A 810 -9.66 14.47 1.22
C ALA A 810 -8.91 14.80 -0.10
N ALA A 811 -9.48 15.66 -0.96
CA ALA A 811 -8.83 16.08 -2.20
C ALA A 811 -7.55 16.89 -1.94
N CYS A 812 -6.66 16.93 -2.93
CA CYS A 812 -5.40 17.67 -2.85
C CYS A 812 -5.62 19.15 -2.54
N ALA A 813 -4.63 19.80 -1.90
CA ALA A 813 -4.66 21.25 -1.74
C ALA A 813 -4.72 21.94 -3.11
N GLY A 814 -5.77 22.75 -3.34
CA GLY A 814 -5.95 23.43 -4.62
C GLY A 814 -6.58 22.56 -5.72
N CYS A 815 -7.25 21.47 -5.35
CA CYS A 815 -7.94 20.59 -6.31
C CYS A 815 -8.85 21.38 -7.26
N GLY A 816 -8.74 21.09 -8.57
CA GLY A 816 -9.52 21.74 -9.62
C GLY A 816 -10.93 21.20 -9.80
N GLU A 817 -11.29 20.08 -9.15
CA GLU A 817 -12.59 19.41 -9.34
C GLU A 817 -13.62 19.88 -8.29
N THR A 818 -13.22 19.88 -7.02
CA THR A 818 -14.15 20.10 -5.89
C THR A 818 -14.79 21.49 -5.85
N PRO A 819 -14.20 22.60 -6.36
CA PRO A 819 -14.91 23.86 -6.47
C PRO A 819 -16.17 23.76 -7.34
N TYR A 820 -16.12 22.97 -8.43
CA TYR A 820 -17.29 22.75 -9.31
C TYR A 820 -18.35 21.91 -8.61
N ALA A 821 -17.97 20.78 -8.01
CA ALA A 821 -18.91 19.92 -7.29
C ALA A 821 -19.55 20.65 -6.10
N LYS A 822 -18.77 21.43 -5.34
CA LYS A 822 -19.29 22.30 -4.27
C LYS A 822 -20.32 23.28 -4.82
N LEU A 823 -20.04 23.96 -5.93
CA LEU A 823 -20.98 24.89 -6.54
C LEU A 823 -22.28 24.18 -6.96
N LEU A 824 -22.19 22.97 -7.52
CA LEU A 824 -23.38 22.17 -7.87
C LEU A 824 -24.25 21.86 -6.65
N THR A 825 -23.66 21.65 -5.47
CA THR A 825 -24.44 21.45 -4.24
C THR A 825 -25.07 22.73 -3.67
N GLN A 826 -24.59 23.90 -4.09
CA GLN A 826 -25.06 25.21 -3.63
C GLN A 826 -26.21 25.76 -4.49
N LEU A 827 -26.47 25.15 -5.65
CA LEU A 827 -27.51 25.51 -6.61
C LEU A 827 -28.61 24.45 -6.57
#